data_AF-A0A975MEI2-F1
#
_entry.id   AF-A0A975MEI2-F1
#
_cell.length_a   1.000
_cell.length_b   1.000
_cell.length_c   1.000
_cell.angle_alpha   90.00
_cell.angle_beta   90.00
_cell.angle_gamma   90.00
#
_symmetry.space_group_name_H-M   'P 1'
#
loop_
_entity.id
_entity.type
_entity.pdbx_description
1 polymer ?
#
loop_
_entity_poly.entity_id
_entity_poly.type
_entity_poly.pdbx_seq_one_letter_code
_entity_poly.pdbx_strand_id
1 'polypeptide(L)'
;MTSTAFPWSTSRPALGVPLARDLRRFGGRPALVHGGGSTTYAELADAVERRRGHLGERKLVLLEAGHDLDTVVTYLAALAGGHPVLLTEPGRPGAISDLVEAWDPDVLVGPGIAPDGEPCVRREATRHDLHPDLALLLSTSGSTGSSKLVRLSAAAVQSNAEAIADRLGIRGDDVAATTLPLHYCFGLSVLHTHLLRGATVWLTDLGVVDPCFWEGARRHGLTSLSGVPHTFTMLERVGFPRQAPDTLRTLAQAGGRMAPATVRDWAEIGADHGMDLVVMYGQTEATARMATLDPALVVEHPDVIGTPLDGGRFSLRDVEERDGETVGELVYSGPNVMMGYAEHPGDLSRGHEIERLRTGDLARRTPEGLWQIVGRRKRIAKVMGLRVDLDRVQQRLADSLGDRDLLVVDLDEEIGVLLAGAEGGRPASPQRLASEAAELAGVPPSAVVVTVIDELPLLATGKPDLVGAAALVRTRRPSAPDAGSLGTPGVAGAYATVLGRTPEPTESFVDLGGDSLSFVEVSVRLEALLGELPGDWHLRAVGELEQLARGAASAAHPSGWRAHLRLRTLDTSVMLRALAILAIVGTHAGLFSVRAGAHVLMAVVGYNVARFVLSRGADPRRRLAGLLRAARRVAVPSVAYLGALAVVGGGLAWHTVTLTTAWFGPEGWVAPDWRYWFVEALVACLVVALAVTAVTTWAPLRRWERDHPFGFAVALVLVGMPTHLELIVWHERAIFHRVEYVWWLFALGWAAARAVDARRRLVVSGLVLFAGTQFFDSPARTWTMIAGLLLLVWARQVRVPAAVVPLVATLASASLWIYLTHWQVYPPLEATSPALAVVASCVVGVAAWRVWETGARAVHERSLIPASRKAHARG
;
A
#
# COMPACT_ATOMS: atom_id res chain seq x y z
N MET A 1 7.90 50.49 -13.63
CA MET A 1 9.18 51.22 -13.56
C MET A 1 10.17 50.29 -12.85
N THR A 2 11.23 49.73 -13.40
CA THR A 2 11.92 49.77 -14.70
C THR A 2 12.31 48.33 -14.99
N SER A 3 11.86 47.79 -16.14
CA SER A 3 12.21 46.44 -16.61
C SER A 3 13.67 46.47 -17.06
N THR A 4 14.57 45.86 -16.28
CA THR A 4 15.93 45.59 -16.70
C THR A 4 15.95 44.28 -17.47
N ALA A 5 15.77 44.38 -18.78
CA ALA A 5 16.06 43.30 -19.72
C ALA A 5 17.56 42.96 -19.63
N PHE A 6 17.89 41.67 -19.46
CA PHE A 6 19.26 41.19 -19.55
C PHE A 6 19.76 41.36 -20.99
N PRO A 7 20.90 42.03 -21.23
CA PRO A 7 21.43 42.18 -22.58
C PRO A 7 22.12 40.88 -23.00
N TRP A 8 21.48 40.13 -23.89
CA TRP A 8 22.15 39.08 -24.65
C TRP A 8 23.19 39.75 -25.56
N SER A 9 24.47 39.45 -25.34
CA SER A 9 25.56 39.87 -26.20
C SER A 9 25.31 39.47 -27.66
N THR A 10 25.34 40.43 -28.57
CA THR A 10 25.09 40.26 -30.01
C THR A 10 26.33 39.81 -30.80
N SER A 11 27.41 39.41 -30.15
CA SER A 11 28.49 38.68 -30.83
C SER A 11 28.07 37.24 -31.04
N ARG A 12 27.67 36.88 -32.28
CA ARG A 12 27.37 35.49 -32.66
C ARG A 12 28.54 34.60 -32.23
N PRO A 13 28.39 33.71 -31.23
CA PRO A 13 29.45 32.77 -30.91
C PRO A 13 29.68 31.90 -32.16
N ALA A 14 30.93 31.54 -32.41
CA ALA A 14 31.24 30.50 -33.39
C ALA A 14 30.35 29.27 -33.11
N LEU A 15 29.87 28.61 -34.17
CA LEU A 15 29.06 27.39 -34.06
C LEU A 15 29.75 26.36 -33.16
N GLY A 16 28.99 25.74 -32.26
CA GLY A 16 29.47 24.70 -31.34
C GLY A 16 29.66 25.11 -29.87
N VAL A 17 29.77 24.13 -28.99
CA VAL A 17 29.88 24.32 -27.53
C VAL A 17 31.34 24.61 -27.12
N PRO A 18 31.65 25.73 -26.45
CA PRO A 18 33.03 26.10 -26.12
C PRO A 18 33.82 25.02 -25.36
N LEU A 19 33.21 24.35 -24.37
CA LEU A 19 33.87 23.30 -23.59
C LEU A 19 34.41 22.15 -24.46
N ALA A 20 33.80 21.88 -25.62
CA ALA A 20 34.23 20.82 -26.53
C ALA A 20 35.31 21.28 -27.52
N ARG A 21 35.38 22.59 -27.83
CA ARG A 21 36.38 23.15 -28.75
C ARG A 21 37.71 23.44 -28.08
N ASP A 22 37.65 23.89 -26.82
CA ASP A 22 38.81 24.46 -26.15
C ASP A 22 39.62 23.42 -25.34
N LEU A 23 39.39 22.12 -25.56
CA LEU A 23 40.02 21.02 -24.81
C LEU A 23 41.55 21.10 -24.80
N ARG A 24 42.16 21.49 -25.93
CA ARG A 24 43.62 21.55 -26.09
C ARG A 24 44.30 22.49 -25.08
N ARG A 25 43.58 23.47 -24.49
CA ARG A 25 44.13 24.43 -23.52
C ARG A 25 44.74 23.77 -22.28
N PHE A 26 44.33 22.54 -21.97
CA PHE A 26 44.83 21.77 -20.84
C PHE A 26 46.06 20.89 -21.17
N GLY A 27 46.48 20.86 -22.43
CA GLY A 27 47.75 20.26 -22.86
C GLY A 27 47.90 18.78 -22.50
N GLY A 28 49.03 18.44 -21.87
CA GLY A 28 49.38 17.06 -21.52
C GLY A 28 48.70 16.52 -20.26
N ARG A 29 47.72 17.23 -19.67
CA ARG A 29 46.96 16.72 -18.52
C ARG A 29 46.14 15.49 -18.95
N PRO A 30 45.94 14.49 -18.08
CA PRO A 30 45.01 13.40 -18.35
C PRO A 30 43.58 13.94 -18.45
N ALA A 31 42.88 13.59 -19.53
CA ALA A 31 41.47 13.94 -19.74
C ALA A 31 40.57 12.74 -19.43
N LEU A 32 40.92 11.58 -20.00
CA LEU A 32 40.13 10.36 -19.89
C LEU A 32 41.01 9.20 -19.46
N VAL A 33 40.50 8.37 -18.57
CA VAL A 33 41.08 7.06 -18.22
C VAL A 33 40.11 5.99 -18.68
N HIS A 34 40.58 4.97 -19.41
CA HIS A 34 39.77 3.90 -19.99
C HIS A 34 40.55 2.57 -19.97
N GLY A 35 39.90 1.45 -20.32
CA GLY A 35 40.54 0.12 -20.28
C GLY A 35 41.82 -0.02 -21.14
N GLY A 36 42.02 0.88 -22.10
CA GLY A 36 43.20 0.94 -22.97
C GLY A 36 44.33 1.87 -22.48
N GLY A 37 44.17 2.56 -21.34
CA GLY A 37 45.16 3.50 -20.79
C GLY A 37 44.57 4.86 -20.44
N SER A 38 45.37 5.92 -20.52
CA SER A 38 44.92 7.30 -20.34
C SER A 38 45.13 8.11 -21.61
N THR A 39 44.15 8.94 -21.94
CA THR A 39 44.21 9.91 -23.04
C THR A 39 44.36 11.32 -22.45
N THR A 40 45.37 12.06 -22.90
CA THR A 40 45.60 13.46 -22.52
C THR A 40 44.63 14.41 -23.21
N TYR A 41 44.50 15.64 -22.72
CA TYR A 41 43.68 16.67 -23.37
C TYR A 41 44.15 17.03 -24.78
N ALA A 42 45.46 17.00 -25.05
CA ALA A 42 46.00 17.22 -26.39
C ALA A 42 45.59 16.09 -27.36
N GLU A 43 45.74 14.83 -26.94
CA GLU A 43 45.35 13.66 -27.73
C GLU A 43 43.83 13.59 -27.94
N LEU A 44 43.05 13.91 -26.90
CA LEU A 44 41.59 14.00 -26.99
C LEU A 44 41.19 15.10 -27.99
N ALA A 45 41.83 16.27 -27.95
CA ALA A 45 41.56 17.34 -28.90
C ALA A 45 41.92 16.95 -30.35
N ASP A 46 43.01 16.21 -30.56
CA ASP A 46 43.38 15.68 -31.88
C ASP A 46 42.37 14.64 -32.38
N ALA A 47 41.87 13.76 -31.49
CA ALA A 47 40.84 12.77 -31.83
C ALA A 47 39.50 13.44 -32.15
N VAL A 48 39.09 14.44 -31.35
CA VAL A 48 37.88 15.25 -31.56
C VAL A 48 37.94 15.98 -32.89
N GLU A 49 39.07 16.62 -33.23
CA GLU A 49 39.21 17.34 -34.50
C GLU A 49 39.15 16.39 -35.71
N ARG A 50 39.80 15.22 -35.62
CA ARG A 50 39.69 14.19 -36.66
C ARG A 50 38.25 13.73 -36.83
N ARG A 51 37.54 13.34 -35.75
CA ARG A 51 36.15 12.88 -35.83
C ARG A 51 35.20 14.00 -36.30
N ARG A 52 35.46 15.26 -35.93
CA ARG A 52 34.73 16.44 -36.44
C ARG A 52 34.86 16.58 -37.95
N GLY A 53 36.06 16.36 -38.49
CA GLY A 53 36.29 16.31 -39.94
C GLY A 53 35.48 15.21 -40.64
N HIS A 54 35.34 14.03 -40.03
CA HIS A 54 34.53 12.93 -40.57
C HIS A 54 33.02 13.21 -40.53
N LEU A 55 32.52 13.90 -39.50
CA LEU A 55 31.10 14.29 -39.42
C LEU A 55 30.73 15.34 -40.47
N GLY A 56 31.68 16.21 -40.84
CA GLY A 56 31.55 17.19 -41.92
C GLY A 56 30.70 18.39 -41.53
N GLU A 57 29.80 18.80 -42.44
CA GLU A 57 28.87 19.91 -42.18
C GLU A 57 27.77 19.55 -41.18
N ARG A 58 27.15 20.57 -40.57
CA ARG A 58 26.14 20.45 -39.52
C ARG A 58 25.00 19.47 -39.91
N LYS A 59 24.80 18.47 -39.05
CA LYS A 59 23.91 17.32 -39.26
C LYS A 59 23.24 16.92 -37.94
N LEU A 60 22.10 16.23 -38.01
CA LEU A 60 21.50 15.57 -36.85
C LEU A 60 22.21 14.24 -36.59
N VAL A 61 22.85 14.11 -35.43
CA VAL A 61 23.64 12.92 -35.05
C VAL A 61 22.89 12.13 -33.99
N LEU A 62 22.52 10.89 -34.28
CA LEU A 62 22.08 9.92 -33.27
C LEU A 62 23.32 9.17 -32.76
N LEU A 63 23.59 9.28 -31.47
CA LEU A 63 24.73 8.65 -30.82
C LEU A 63 24.27 7.73 -29.70
N GLU A 64 24.69 6.48 -29.80
CA GLU A 64 24.61 5.49 -28.73
C GLU A 64 25.63 5.83 -27.64
N ALA A 65 25.16 6.18 -26.44
CA ALA A 65 26.03 6.77 -25.41
C ALA A 65 26.66 5.69 -24.49
N GLY A 66 27.73 5.04 -24.96
CA GLY A 66 28.58 4.13 -24.19
C GLY A 66 29.61 4.83 -23.28
N HIS A 67 30.33 4.04 -22.46
CA HIS A 67 31.37 4.50 -21.53
C HIS A 67 32.78 4.31 -22.11
N ASP A 68 32.96 4.59 -23.40
CA ASP A 68 34.21 4.36 -24.11
C ASP A 68 34.76 5.65 -24.74
N LEU A 69 36.03 5.57 -25.17
CA LEU A 69 36.72 6.71 -25.76
C LEU A 69 36.06 7.19 -27.06
N ASP A 70 35.60 6.28 -27.92
CA ASP A 70 35.02 6.65 -29.22
C ASP A 70 33.70 7.39 -29.06
N THR A 71 32.84 6.93 -28.14
CA THR A 71 31.61 7.63 -27.77
C THR A 71 31.91 9.06 -27.32
N VAL A 72 32.84 9.25 -26.39
CA VAL A 72 33.18 10.58 -25.87
C VAL A 72 33.79 11.47 -26.95
N VAL A 73 34.69 10.93 -27.78
CA VAL A 73 35.29 11.64 -28.92
C VAL A 73 34.20 12.07 -29.91
N THR A 74 33.28 11.19 -30.28
CA THR A 74 32.18 11.50 -31.20
C THR A 74 31.25 12.56 -30.65
N TYR A 75 30.87 12.43 -29.37
CA TYR A 75 30.03 13.40 -28.70
C TYR A 75 30.65 14.80 -28.70
N LEU A 76 31.91 14.91 -28.29
CA LEU A 76 32.64 16.17 -28.25
C LEU A 76 32.88 16.73 -29.67
N ALA A 77 33.18 15.89 -30.65
CA ALA A 77 33.32 16.28 -32.05
C ALA A 77 32.03 16.87 -32.62
N ALA A 78 30.89 16.23 -32.34
CA ALA A 78 29.59 16.71 -32.74
C ALA A 78 29.27 18.07 -32.09
N LEU A 79 29.48 18.22 -30.78
CA LEU A 79 29.30 19.50 -30.09
C LEU A 79 30.25 20.60 -30.59
N ALA A 80 31.51 20.27 -30.87
CA ALA A 80 32.52 21.20 -31.38
C ALA A 80 32.20 21.64 -32.82
N GLY A 81 31.69 20.74 -33.66
CA GLY A 81 31.22 21.02 -35.02
C GLY A 81 29.84 21.68 -35.08
N GLY A 82 29.14 21.80 -33.94
CA GLY A 82 27.80 22.37 -33.87
C GLY A 82 26.72 21.43 -34.42
N HIS A 83 26.92 20.12 -34.41
CA HIS A 83 25.89 19.15 -34.75
C HIS A 83 24.96 18.95 -33.54
N PRO A 84 23.63 19.07 -33.69
CA PRO A 84 22.68 18.61 -32.68
C PRO A 84 22.86 17.12 -32.43
N VAL A 85 23.12 16.75 -31.18
CA VAL A 85 23.27 15.34 -30.78
C VAL A 85 22.01 14.84 -30.11
N LEU A 86 21.46 13.75 -30.62
CA LEU A 86 20.43 12.94 -29.98
C LEU A 86 21.11 11.75 -29.31
N LEU A 87 21.06 11.68 -27.98
CA LEU A 87 21.67 10.57 -27.23
C LEU A 87 20.64 9.47 -26.95
N THR A 88 21.07 8.22 -27.12
CA THR A 88 20.29 7.03 -26.78
C THR A 88 21.08 6.06 -25.92
N GLU A 89 20.37 5.17 -25.24
CA GLU A 89 20.95 4.10 -24.41
C GLU A 89 21.67 3.06 -25.27
N PRO A 90 22.85 2.57 -24.83
CA PRO A 90 23.54 1.50 -25.51
C PRO A 90 22.83 0.15 -25.44
N GLY A 91 23.01 -0.68 -26.47
CA GLY A 91 22.58 -2.08 -26.49
C GLY A 91 21.08 -2.30 -26.65
N ARG A 92 20.30 -1.30 -27.08
CA ARG A 92 18.83 -1.43 -27.30
C ARG A 92 18.43 -1.15 -28.75
N PRO A 93 18.48 -2.17 -29.64
CA PRO A 93 18.18 -2.01 -31.06
C PRO A 93 16.78 -1.43 -31.36
N GLY A 94 15.78 -1.77 -30.54
CA GLY A 94 14.42 -1.23 -30.67
C GLY A 94 14.36 0.29 -30.48
N ALA A 95 15.01 0.82 -29.42
CA ALA A 95 15.04 2.26 -29.16
C ALA A 95 15.76 3.04 -30.26
N ILE A 96 16.83 2.48 -30.82
CA ILE A 96 17.53 3.06 -31.97
C ILE A 96 16.60 3.10 -33.18
N SER A 97 15.89 2.00 -33.48
CA SER A 97 14.97 1.91 -34.61
C SER A 97 13.83 2.94 -34.49
N ASP A 98 13.22 3.05 -33.30
CA ASP A 98 12.14 4.00 -33.02
C ASP A 98 12.59 5.45 -33.21
N LEU A 99 13.80 5.79 -32.73
CA LEU A 99 14.37 7.13 -32.91
C LEU A 99 14.77 7.40 -34.36
N VAL A 100 15.28 6.40 -35.08
CA VAL A 100 15.58 6.53 -36.52
C VAL A 100 14.31 6.76 -37.32
N GLU A 101 13.22 6.05 -37.01
CA GLU A 101 11.93 6.24 -37.66
C GLU A 101 11.32 7.60 -37.35
N ALA A 102 11.35 8.02 -36.08
CA ALA A 102 10.75 9.27 -35.63
C ALA A 102 11.52 10.53 -36.07
N TRP A 103 12.86 10.47 -36.03
CA TRP A 103 13.72 11.65 -36.20
C TRP A 103 14.54 11.66 -37.48
N ASP A 104 14.65 10.53 -38.16
CA ASP A 104 15.43 10.33 -39.39
C ASP A 104 16.84 10.99 -39.36
N PRO A 105 17.73 10.61 -38.43
CA PRO A 105 19.04 11.25 -38.27
C PRO A 105 19.92 11.11 -39.51
N ASP A 106 20.82 12.07 -39.71
CA ASP A 106 21.75 12.08 -40.86
C ASP A 106 22.98 11.21 -40.61
N VAL A 107 23.39 11.07 -39.35
CA VAL A 107 24.51 10.25 -38.92
C VAL A 107 24.07 9.36 -37.76
N LEU A 108 24.39 8.08 -37.84
CA LEU A 108 24.17 7.10 -36.78
C LEU A 108 25.53 6.61 -36.27
N VAL A 109 25.78 6.65 -34.97
CA VAL A 109 27.06 6.20 -34.38
C VAL A 109 26.80 5.32 -33.17
N GLY A 110 27.44 4.15 -33.12
CA GLY A 110 27.34 3.21 -32.00
C GLY A 110 27.53 1.74 -32.39
N PRO A 111 27.95 0.88 -31.45
CA PRO A 111 28.17 -0.55 -31.69
C PRO A 111 26.87 -1.30 -32.05
N GLY A 112 25.71 -0.81 -31.62
CA GLY A 112 24.39 -1.34 -32.00
C GLY A 112 23.94 -0.92 -33.40
N ILE A 113 24.67 -0.03 -34.06
CA ILE A 113 24.41 0.49 -35.41
C ILE A 113 25.40 -0.09 -36.42
N ALA A 114 26.69 -0.04 -36.11
CA ALA A 114 27.78 -0.54 -36.94
C ALA A 114 28.75 -1.41 -36.12
N PRO A 115 29.22 -2.56 -36.63
CA PRO A 115 30.05 -3.49 -35.86
C PRO A 115 31.39 -2.91 -35.36
N ASP A 116 31.91 -1.91 -36.07
CA ASP A 116 33.15 -1.19 -35.76
C ASP A 116 32.91 0.11 -34.97
N GLY A 117 31.66 0.48 -34.71
CA GLY A 117 31.27 1.72 -34.03
C GLY A 117 31.49 2.99 -34.86
N GLU A 118 31.95 2.88 -36.11
CA GLU A 118 32.25 4.05 -36.93
C GLU A 118 30.97 4.80 -37.36
N PRO A 119 31.06 6.13 -37.59
CA PRO A 119 29.92 6.91 -38.01
C PRO A 119 29.34 6.45 -39.35
N CYS A 120 28.10 5.94 -39.31
CA CYS A 120 27.32 5.66 -40.50
C CYS A 120 26.67 6.95 -40.99
N VAL A 121 27.33 7.62 -41.94
CA VAL A 121 26.80 8.81 -42.61
C VAL A 121 25.75 8.39 -43.62
N ARG A 122 24.47 8.62 -43.28
CA ARG A 122 23.34 8.30 -44.17
C ARG A 122 23.19 9.32 -45.29
N ARG A 123 23.63 10.57 -45.06
CA ARG A 123 23.50 11.71 -45.98
C ARG A 123 24.67 12.67 -45.89
N GLU A 124 25.11 13.18 -47.05
CA GLU A 124 26.17 14.18 -47.15
C GLU A 124 25.74 15.56 -46.66
N ALA A 125 24.50 15.97 -46.95
CA ALA A 125 23.88 17.20 -46.46
C ALA A 125 22.66 16.86 -45.59
N THR A 126 22.43 17.67 -44.55
CA THR A 126 21.24 17.48 -43.69
C THR A 126 19.96 17.80 -44.46
N ARG A 127 18.93 16.98 -44.24
CA ARG A 127 17.56 17.24 -44.72
C ARG A 127 16.74 18.08 -43.74
N HIS A 128 17.27 18.30 -42.54
CA HIS A 128 16.58 18.96 -41.45
C HIS A 128 16.93 20.44 -41.42
N ASP A 129 15.94 21.28 -41.12
CA ASP A 129 16.21 22.66 -40.75
C ASP A 129 16.56 22.70 -39.26
N LEU A 130 17.83 22.95 -38.95
CA LEU A 130 18.38 22.86 -37.59
C LEU A 130 18.68 24.26 -37.06
N HIS A 131 18.04 24.65 -35.97
CA HIS A 131 18.29 25.95 -35.35
C HIS A 131 19.79 26.08 -35.00
N PRO A 132 20.49 27.18 -35.35
CA PRO A 132 21.93 27.34 -35.13
C PRO A 132 22.41 27.13 -33.69
N ASP A 133 21.58 27.51 -32.72
CA ASP A 133 21.92 27.38 -31.30
C ASP A 133 21.69 25.97 -30.74
N LEU A 134 20.89 25.12 -31.41
CA LEU A 134 20.59 23.77 -30.94
C LEU A 134 21.88 22.94 -30.88
N ALA A 135 22.15 22.30 -29.75
CA ALA A 135 23.36 21.50 -29.56
C ALA A 135 23.06 20.08 -29.08
N LEU A 136 22.03 19.91 -28.24
CA LEU A 136 21.78 18.65 -27.58
C LEU A 136 20.27 18.39 -27.48
N LEU A 137 19.89 17.13 -27.71
CA LEU A 137 18.54 16.61 -27.60
C LEU A 137 18.54 15.46 -26.61
N LEU A 138 17.74 15.59 -25.55
CA LEU A 138 17.62 14.57 -24.50
C LEU A 138 16.16 14.24 -24.21
N SER A 139 15.86 12.97 -23.90
CA SER A 139 14.54 12.57 -23.40
C SER A 139 14.31 13.02 -21.95
N THR A 140 13.06 13.33 -21.59
CA THR A 140 12.64 13.69 -20.22
C THR A 140 12.27 12.49 -19.35
N SER A 141 11.84 11.39 -19.96
CA SER A 141 11.62 10.12 -19.27
C SER A 141 12.92 9.33 -19.35
N GLY A 142 13.40 8.74 -18.25
CA GLY A 142 14.58 7.85 -18.31
C GLY A 142 14.35 6.57 -19.13
N SER A 143 13.22 6.45 -19.84
CA SER A 143 13.05 5.59 -21.00
C SER A 143 13.48 6.35 -22.27
N THR A 144 14.52 5.86 -22.93
CA THR A 144 15.15 6.45 -24.13
C THR A 144 14.32 6.34 -25.41
N GLY A 145 13.14 5.70 -25.37
CA GLY A 145 12.20 5.56 -26.50
C GLY A 145 11.06 6.60 -26.56
N SER A 146 11.09 7.65 -25.74
CA SER A 146 10.09 8.73 -25.83
C SER A 146 10.31 9.57 -27.09
N SER A 147 9.24 9.80 -27.86
CA SER A 147 9.25 10.70 -29.03
C SER A 147 9.34 12.18 -28.65
N LYS A 148 9.29 12.54 -27.37
CA LYS A 148 9.43 13.93 -26.91
C LYS A 148 10.84 14.22 -26.40
N LEU A 149 11.50 15.20 -27.02
CA LEU A 149 12.87 15.60 -26.72
C LEU A 149 12.94 17.02 -26.16
N VAL A 150 13.88 17.25 -25.26
CA VAL A 150 14.28 18.57 -24.77
C VAL A 150 15.31 19.15 -25.72
N ARG A 151 15.03 20.33 -26.29
CA ARG A 151 15.97 21.08 -27.14
C ARG A 151 16.89 21.94 -26.26
N LEU A 152 18.17 21.61 -26.20
CA LEU A 152 19.17 22.32 -25.41
C LEU A 152 20.12 23.11 -26.30
N SER A 153 20.32 24.38 -25.98
CA SER A 153 21.22 25.25 -26.74
C SER A 153 22.68 25.06 -26.32
N ALA A 154 23.62 25.42 -27.20
CA ALA A 154 25.04 25.43 -26.88
C ALA A 154 25.36 26.30 -25.65
N ALA A 155 24.70 27.47 -25.55
CA ALA A 155 24.85 28.37 -24.41
C ALA A 155 24.29 27.77 -23.11
N ALA A 156 23.19 27.03 -23.18
CA ALA A 156 22.62 26.36 -22.02
C ALA A 156 23.54 25.25 -21.48
N VAL A 157 24.13 24.44 -22.37
CA VAL A 157 25.11 23.41 -22.01
C VAL A 157 26.35 24.03 -21.36
N GLN A 158 26.91 25.07 -21.99
CA GLN A 158 28.09 25.75 -21.47
C GLN A 158 27.86 26.39 -20.10
N SER A 159 26.80 27.19 -19.97
CA SER A 159 26.50 27.93 -18.74
C SER A 159 26.18 27.00 -17.56
N ASN A 160 25.51 25.86 -17.80
CA ASN A 160 25.26 24.91 -16.74
C ASN A 160 26.54 24.21 -16.27
N ALA A 161 27.42 23.82 -17.19
CA ALA A 161 28.70 23.20 -16.87
C ALA A 161 29.58 24.15 -16.04
N GLU A 162 29.61 25.44 -16.37
CA GLU A 162 30.32 26.47 -15.60
C GLU A 162 29.75 26.63 -14.20
N ALA A 163 28.44 26.85 -14.09
CA ALA A 163 27.79 27.09 -12.80
C ALA A 163 27.89 25.89 -11.85
N ILE A 164 27.81 24.65 -12.36
CA ILE A 164 28.04 23.45 -11.55
C ILE A 164 29.51 23.37 -11.13
N ALA A 165 30.45 23.54 -12.06
CA ALA A 165 31.86 23.38 -11.77
C ALA A 165 32.35 24.40 -10.74
N ASP A 166 31.86 25.64 -10.81
CA ASP A 166 32.16 26.68 -9.84
C ASP A 166 31.58 26.36 -8.46
N ARG A 167 30.31 25.96 -8.42
CA ARG A 167 29.63 25.68 -7.16
C ARG A 167 30.17 24.44 -6.43
N LEU A 168 30.62 23.43 -7.18
CA LEU A 168 31.29 22.24 -6.64
C LEU A 168 32.80 22.47 -6.41
N GLY A 169 33.35 23.59 -6.86
CA GLY A 169 34.78 23.88 -6.76
C GLY A 169 35.66 22.87 -7.50
N ILE A 170 35.20 22.35 -8.66
CA ILE A 170 35.94 21.35 -9.45
C ILE A 170 37.27 21.92 -9.93
N ARG A 171 38.33 21.16 -9.69
CA ARG A 171 39.72 21.50 -9.98
C ARG A 171 40.28 20.56 -11.04
N GLY A 172 41.36 20.98 -11.68
CA GLY A 172 41.96 20.16 -12.73
C GLY A 172 42.60 18.85 -12.22
N ASP A 173 42.84 18.71 -10.92
CA ASP A 173 43.35 17.49 -10.29
C ASP A 173 42.23 16.57 -9.79
N ASP A 174 40.95 16.93 -10.02
CA ASP A 174 39.83 16.05 -9.74
C ASP A 174 39.76 14.87 -10.70
N VAL A 175 39.27 13.74 -10.18
CA VAL A 175 38.99 12.52 -10.92
C VAL A 175 37.56 12.09 -10.59
N ALA A 176 36.71 12.04 -11.61
CA ALA A 176 35.35 11.50 -11.49
C ALA A 176 35.21 10.19 -12.26
N ALA A 177 34.33 9.31 -11.80
CA ALA A 177 33.95 8.11 -12.53
C ALA A 177 32.62 8.29 -13.26
N THR A 178 32.46 7.61 -14.39
CA THR A 178 31.20 7.55 -15.14
C THR A 178 30.20 6.55 -14.55
N THR A 179 29.95 6.64 -13.24
CA THR A 179 28.98 5.78 -12.51
C THR A 179 27.52 6.00 -12.89
N LEU A 180 27.24 7.00 -13.73
CA LEU A 180 25.93 7.32 -14.27
C LEU A 180 26.01 7.32 -15.79
N PRO A 181 24.98 6.83 -16.51
CA PRO A 181 25.05 6.74 -17.97
C PRO A 181 25.20 8.10 -18.66
N LEU A 182 25.91 8.13 -19.79
CA LEU A 182 26.15 9.37 -20.54
C LEU A 182 24.92 9.86 -21.34
N HIS A 183 23.96 8.99 -21.66
CA HIS A 183 22.66 9.41 -22.23
C HIS A 183 21.75 10.11 -21.20
N TYR A 184 22.12 10.08 -19.91
CA TYR A 184 21.39 10.76 -18.84
C TYR A 184 22.04 12.11 -18.53
N CYS A 185 21.24 13.20 -18.48
CA CYS A 185 21.75 14.56 -18.30
C CYS A 185 22.65 14.75 -17.08
N PHE A 186 22.41 14.02 -15.96
CA PHE A 186 23.27 14.14 -14.78
C PHE A 186 24.63 13.47 -15.01
N GLY A 187 24.68 12.24 -15.54
CA GLY A 187 25.94 11.59 -15.90
C GLY A 187 26.72 12.41 -16.93
N LEU A 188 26.01 12.92 -17.95
CA LEU A 188 26.59 13.80 -18.96
C LEU A 188 27.16 15.10 -18.38
N SER A 189 26.48 15.70 -17.40
CA SER A 189 26.97 16.91 -16.74
C SER A 189 28.28 16.67 -15.98
N VAL A 190 28.54 15.46 -15.46
CA VAL A 190 29.83 15.11 -14.85
C VAL A 190 30.94 15.17 -15.88
N LEU A 191 30.73 14.61 -17.07
CA LEU A 191 31.69 14.70 -18.18
C LEU A 191 31.95 16.17 -18.54
N HIS A 192 30.89 16.97 -18.70
CA HIS A 192 31.02 18.39 -19.05
C HIS A 192 31.82 19.19 -18.02
N THR A 193 31.49 19.06 -16.74
CA THR A 193 32.07 19.91 -15.70
C THR A 193 33.54 19.59 -15.45
N HIS A 194 33.91 18.31 -15.53
CA HIS A 194 35.30 17.88 -15.35
C HIS A 194 36.16 18.26 -16.56
N LEU A 195 35.68 18.00 -17.78
CA LEU A 195 36.40 18.39 -18.99
C LEU A 195 36.56 19.91 -19.11
N LEU A 196 35.55 20.67 -18.68
CA LEU A 196 35.60 22.13 -18.64
C LEU A 196 36.73 22.68 -17.75
N ARG A 197 37.07 21.98 -16.66
CA ARG A 197 38.08 22.41 -15.66
C ARG A 197 39.44 21.74 -15.82
N GLY A 198 39.64 20.93 -16.86
CA GLY A 198 40.92 20.24 -17.07
C GLY A 198 41.13 19.05 -16.14
N ALA A 199 40.04 18.53 -15.57
CA ALA A 199 40.00 17.39 -14.65
C ALA A 199 39.96 16.06 -15.42
N THR A 200 40.09 14.93 -14.72
CA THR A 200 40.08 13.60 -15.35
C THR A 200 38.72 12.94 -15.18
N VAL A 201 38.26 12.23 -16.22
CA VAL A 201 37.09 11.35 -16.15
C VAL A 201 37.51 9.92 -16.41
N TRP A 202 37.27 9.05 -15.44
CA TRP A 202 37.43 7.61 -15.56
C TRP A 202 36.18 6.99 -16.18
N LEU A 203 36.36 6.51 -17.41
CA LEU A 203 35.37 5.80 -18.21
C LEU A 203 35.32 4.34 -17.77
N THR A 204 34.17 3.90 -17.25
CA THR A 204 33.99 2.56 -16.69
C THR A 204 32.53 2.15 -16.74
N ASP A 205 32.29 0.89 -17.10
CA ASP A 205 30.98 0.23 -17.00
C ASP A 205 30.79 -0.49 -15.65
N LEU A 206 31.80 -0.45 -14.77
CA LEU A 206 31.75 -1.11 -13.46
C LEU A 206 30.77 -0.38 -12.52
N GLY A 207 29.94 -1.16 -11.83
CA GLY A 207 29.04 -0.67 -10.79
C GLY A 207 29.76 -0.44 -9.47
N VAL A 208 29.20 0.43 -8.62
CA VAL A 208 29.75 0.70 -7.26
C VAL A 208 29.71 -0.51 -6.32
N VAL A 209 28.99 -1.57 -6.70
CA VAL A 209 28.94 -2.85 -5.99
C VAL A 209 30.09 -3.79 -6.37
N ASP A 210 30.76 -3.54 -7.49
CA ASP A 210 31.81 -4.42 -8.00
C ASP A 210 33.12 -4.16 -7.23
N PRO A 211 33.79 -5.20 -6.69
CA PRO A 211 35.08 -5.02 -6.02
C PRO A 211 36.14 -4.37 -6.92
N CYS A 212 36.10 -4.68 -8.22
CA CYS A 212 37.00 -4.10 -9.22
C CYS A 212 36.79 -2.59 -9.40
N PHE A 213 35.59 -2.07 -9.13
CA PHE A 213 35.33 -0.63 -9.15
C PHE A 213 36.19 0.08 -8.10
N TRP A 214 36.23 -0.43 -6.88
CA TRP A 214 37.00 0.18 -5.79
C TRP A 214 38.51 0.02 -5.95
N GLU A 215 38.96 -1.07 -6.57
CA GLU A 215 40.36 -1.22 -6.99
C GLU A 215 40.75 -0.17 -8.03
N GLY A 216 39.92 0.04 -9.05
CA GLY A 216 40.09 1.09 -10.04
C GLY A 216 40.04 2.49 -9.42
N ALA A 217 39.09 2.75 -8.51
CA ALA A 217 38.95 4.03 -7.82
C ALA A 217 40.21 4.40 -7.03
N ARG A 218 40.83 3.43 -6.33
CA ARG A 218 42.13 3.63 -5.65
C ARG A 218 43.27 3.83 -6.65
N ARG A 219 43.35 2.99 -7.70
CA ARG A 219 44.38 3.06 -8.73
C ARG A 219 44.39 4.41 -9.46
N HIS A 220 43.22 4.96 -9.73
CA HIS A 220 43.04 6.18 -10.50
C HIS A 220 42.85 7.44 -9.63
N GLY A 221 42.84 7.30 -8.30
CA GLY A 221 42.74 8.42 -7.36
C GLY A 221 41.40 9.17 -7.43
N LEU A 222 40.29 8.43 -7.42
CA LEU A 222 38.94 8.98 -7.52
C LEU A 222 38.69 10.06 -6.44
N THR A 223 38.37 11.29 -6.86
CA THR A 223 38.14 12.43 -5.94
C THR A 223 36.68 12.79 -5.77
N SER A 224 35.83 12.47 -6.75
CA SER A 224 34.39 12.69 -6.65
C SER A 224 33.58 11.52 -7.18
N LEU A 225 32.47 11.23 -6.49
CA LEU A 225 31.52 10.20 -6.86
C LEU A 225 30.13 10.82 -6.97
N SER A 226 29.53 10.74 -8.15
CA SER A 226 28.17 11.21 -8.39
C SER A 226 27.18 10.04 -8.40
N GLY A 227 26.05 10.22 -7.72
CA GLY A 227 25.06 9.16 -7.55
C GLY A 227 23.64 9.69 -7.48
N VAL A 228 22.71 8.81 -7.86
CA VAL A 228 21.28 8.98 -7.57
C VAL A 228 20.95 8.26 -6.26
N PRO A 229 19.77 8.43 -5.62
CA PRO A 229 19.45 7.78 -4.35
C PRO A 229 19.80 6.28 -4.31
N HIS A 230 19.48 5.54 -5.37
CA HIS A 230 19.82 4.12 -5.47
C HIS A 230 21.33 3.82 -5.40
N THR A 231 22.18 4.71 -5.95
CA THR A 231 23.64 4.61 -5.81
C THR A 231 24.03 4.59 -4.34
N PHE A 232 23.47 5.46 -3.51
CA PHE A 232 23.74 5.51 -2.08
C PHE A 232 23.25 4.25 -1.34
N THR A 233 22.08 3.72 -1.70
CA THR A 233 21.62 2.41 -1.20
C THR A 233 22.62 1.28 -1.55
N MET A 234 23.16 1.26 -2.77
CA MET A 234 24.17 0.28 -3.17
C MET A 234 25.48 0.45 -2.40
N LEU A 235 25.89 1.69 -2.13
CA LEU A 235 27.08 2.01 -1.35
C LEU A 235 26.96 1.51 0.11
N GLU A 236 25.78 1.63 0.73
CA GLU A 236 25.50 1.05 2.05
C GLU A 236 25.70 -0.46 2.07
N ARG A 237 25.17 -1.18 1.06
CA ARG A 237 25.26 -2.65 0.97
C ARG A 237 26.71 -3.15 0.91
N VAL A 238 27.63 -2.38 0.31
CA VAL A 238 29.05 -2.75 0.21
C VAL A 238 29.91 -2.25 1.38
N GLY A 239 29.30 -1.59 2.37
CA GLY A 239 30.00 -1.06 3.53
C GLY A 239 30.93 0.11 3.17
N PHE A 240 30.42 1.07 2.40
CA PHE A 240 31.16 2.13 1.71
C PHE A 240 32.25 2.88 2.50
N PRO A 241 32.17 3.19 3.80
CA PRO A 241 33.27 3.91 4.43
C PRO A 241 34.60 3.15 4.35
N ARG A 242 34.57 1.80 4.31
CA ARG A 242 35.76 0.95 4.17
C ARG A 242 36.28 0.81 2.75
N GLN A 243 35.45 1.10 1.76
CA GLN A 243 35.78 0.93 0.34
C GLN A 243 36.33 2.21 -0.27
N ALA A 244 35.91 3.37 0.24
CA ALA A 244 36.28 4.69 -0.24
C ALA A 244 37.81 4.87 -0.27
N PRO A 245 38.39 5.36 -1.38
CA PRO A 245 39.80 5.74 -1.40
C PRO A 245 40.02 7.02 -0.59
N ASP A 246 41.19 7.17 0.03
CA ASP A 246 41.58 8.38 0.78
C ASP A 246 41.57 9.68 -0.05
N THR A 247 41.54 9.54 -1.38
CA THR A 247 41.47 10.67 -2.33
C THR A 247 40.05 11.19 -2.55
N LEU A 248 39.03 10.43 -2.14
CA LEU A 248 37.63 10.81 -2.32
C LEU A 248 37.30 11.98 -1.38
N ARG A 249 36.78 13.07 -1.95
CA ARG A 249 36.47 14.32 -1.25
C ARG A 249 35.01 14.73 -1.37
N THR A 250 34.31 14.26 -2.41
CA THR A 250 32.96 14.74 -2.70
C THR A 250 32.03 13.61 -3.12
N LEU A 251 30.89 13.52 -2.44
CA LEU A 251 29.74 12.70 -2.81
C LEU A 251 28.64 13.62 -3.33
N ALA A 252 28.38 13.60 -4.63
CA ALA A 252 27.36 14.44 -5.25
C ALA A 252 26.07 13.64 -5.44
N GLN A 253 24.99 14.06 -4.79
CA GLN A 253 23.68 13.45 -4.90
C GLN A 253 22.73 14.30 -5.73
N ALA A 254 22.13 13.74 -6.78
CA ALA A 254 21.06 14.39 -7.52
C ALA A 254 20.08 13.37 -8.12
N GLY A 255 19.18 13.81 -8.99
CA GLY A 255 18.34 12.94 -9.81
C GLY A 255 17.17 12.25 -9.08
N GLY A 256 17.04 12.43 -7.78
CA GLY A 256 15.93 11.95 -6.96
C GLY A 256 16.02 12.50 -5.54
N ARG A 257 14.96 12.33 -4.76
CA ARG A 257 14.93 12.72 -3.35
C ARG A 257 15.41 11.56 -2.48
N MET A 258 16.30 11.83 -1.53
CA MET A 258 16.61 10.93 -0.42
C MET A 258 15.81 11.34 0.83
N ALA A 259 15.57 10.39 1.74
CA ALA A 259 14.93 10.71 3.01
C ALA A 259 15.85 11.63 3.84
N PRO A 260 15.31 12.62 4.59
CA PRO A 260 16.13 13.53 5.37
C PRO A 260 17.04 12.84 6.40
N ALA A 261 16.61 11.72 6.97
CA ALA A 261 17.46 10.91 7.85
C ALA A 261 18.67 10.34 7.08
N THR A 262 18.43 9.70 5.93
CA THR A 262 19.49 9.20 5.04
C THR A 262 20.45 10.30 4.59
N VAL A 263 19.95 11.49 4.21
CA VAL A 263 20.82 12.63 3.85
C VAL A 263 21.73 13.01 5.00
N ARG A 264 21.19 13.09 6.23
CA ARG A 264 21.97 13.41 7.42
C ARG A 264 23.02 12.33 7.70
N ASP A 265 22.63 11.06 7.69
CA ASP A 265 23.53 9.93 7.94
C ASP A 265 24.71 9.94 6.95
N TRP A 266 24.43 10.18 5.67
CA TRP A 266 25.46 10.27 4.64
C TRP A 266 26.37 11.49 4.78
N ALA A 267 25.83 12.63 5.23
CA ALA A 267 26.62 13.82 5.52
C ALA A 267 27.56 13.59 6.72
N GLU A 268 27.07 12.93 7.78
CA GLU A 268 27.86 12.55 8.95
C GLU A 268 28.95 11.52 8.60
N ILE A 269 28.61 10.48 7.83
CA ILE A 269 29.58 9.50 7.31
C ILE A 269 30.66 10.21 6.48
N GLY A 270 30.26 11.16 5.64
CA GLY A 270 31.18 11.97 4.85
C GLY A 270 32.14 12.76 5.73
N ALA A 271 31.60 13.52 6.69
CA ALA A 271 32.38 14.34 7.61
C ALA A 271 33.41 13.51 8.41
N ASP A 272 33.03 12.33 8.87
CA ASP A 272 33.92 11.40 9.60
C ASP A 272 35.10 10.90 8.75
N HIS A 273 34.99 10.96 7.42
CA HIS A 273 36.00 10.48 6.47
C HIS A 273 36.57 11.61 5.59
N GLY A 274 36.34 12.88 5.95
CA GLY A 274 36.88 14.03 5.21
C GLY A 274 36.24 14.26 3.83
N MET A 275 34.99 13.83 3.64
CA MET A 275 34.21 13.97 2.42
C MET A 275 33.00 14.88 2.63
N ASP A 276 32.69 15.70 1.63
CA ASP A 276 31.47 16.50 1.60
C ASP A 276 30.35 15.77 0.86
N LEU A 277 29.17 15.67 1.47
CA LEU A 277 27.93 15.34 0.77
C LEU A 277 27.36 16.62 0.15
N VAL A 278 27.16 16.62 -1.17
CA VAL A 278 26.56 17.73 -1.90
C VAL A 278 25.21 17.31 -2.47
N VAL A 279 24.13 17.83 -1.88
CA VAL A 279 22.75 17.58 -2.34
C VAL A 279 22.38 18.58 -3.43
N MET A 280 21.99 18.09 -4.60
CA MET A 280 21.70 18.91 -5.78
C MET A 280 20.31 18.61 -6.35
N TYR A 281 19.72 19.62 -6.97
CA TYR A 281 18.41 19.52 -7.62
C TYR A 281 18.47 20.04 -9.06
N GLY A 282 17.77 19.38 -9.97
CA GLY A 282 17.67 19.80 -11.35
C GLY A 282 16.88 18.87 -12.25
N GLN A 283 16.73 19.27 -13.51
CA GLN A 283 15.90 18.62 -14.53
C GLN A 283 16.59 18.73 -15.90
N THR A 284 16.23 17.85 -16.84
CA THR A 284 16.78 17.87 -18.21
C THR A 284 16.51 19.21 -18.88
N GLU A 285 15.33 19.78 -18.64
CA GLU A 285 14.85 21.07 -19.16
C GLU A 285 15.64 22.29 -18.69
N ALA A 286 16.51 22.11 -17.69
CA ALA A 286 17.45 23.14 -17.23
C ALA A 286 18.92 22.69 -17.39
N THR A 287 19.16 21.78 -18.34
CA THR A 287 20.50 21.30 -18.72
C THR A 287 21.26 20.65 -17.56
N ALA A 288 20.52 19.90 -16.75
CA ALA A 288 20.92 19.03 -15.64
C ALA A 288 20.68 19.58 -14.23
N ARG A 289 21.42 20.60 -13.75
CA ARG A 289 21.35 21.05 -12.34
C ARG A 289 20.91 22.51 -12.21
N MET A 290 20.07 22.81 -11.23
CA MET A 290 19.49 24.15 -10.99
C MET A 290 19.83 24.70 -9.62
N ALA A 291 20.04 23.84 -8.62
CA ALA A 291 20.33 24.23 -7.25
C ALA A 291 21.23 23.23 -6.53
N THR A 292 21.84 23.68 -5.45
CA THR A 292 22.58 22.85 -4.52
C THR A 292 22.47 23.37 -3.10
N LEU A 293 22.50 22.46 -2.15
CA LEU A 293 22.74 22.75 -0.75
C LEU A 293 24.24 22.87 -0.48
N ASP A 294 24.61 23.84 0.34
CA ASP A 294 25.97 23.97 0.85
C ASP A 294 26.28 22.78 1.77
N PRO A 295 27.40 22.05 1.59
CA PRO A 295 27.76 20.90 2.43
C PRO A 295 27.68 21.19 3.94
N ALA A 296 28.05 22.40 4.37
CA ALA A 296 28.01 22.80 5.76
C ALA A 296 26.59 22.85 6.35
N LEU A 297 25.57 22.98 5.51
CA LEU A 297 24.16 23.07 5.92
C LEU A 297 23.41 21.75 5.81
N VAL A 298 24.02 20.70 5.25
CA VAL A 298 23.31 19.44 4.94
C VAL A 298 22.80 18.72 6.18
N VAL A 299 23.58 18.70 7.27
CA VAL A 299 23.19 18.04 8.53
C VAL A 299 22.02 18.77 9.21
N GLU A 300 22.03 20.11 9.16
CA GLU A 300 21.02 20.98 9.78
C GLU A 300 19.73 21.05 8.95
N HIS A 301 19.86 21.04 7.62
CA HIS A 301 18.76 21.18 6.67
C HIS A 301 18.70 20.02 5.64
N PRO A 302 18.58 18.75 6.07
CA PRO A 302 18.66 17.61 5.15
C PRO A 302 17.44 17.47 4.23
N ASP A 303 16.40 18.25 4.44
CA ASP A 303 15.14 18.21 3.71
C ASP A 303 15.03 19.27 2.61
N VAL A 304 16.06 20.10 2.40
CA VAL A 304 16.06 21.21 1.44
C VAL A 304 16.98 20.94 0.24
N ILE A 305 16.67 21.57 -0.90
CA ILE A 305 17.49 21.51 -2.13
C ILE A 305 18.51 22.66 -2.23
N GLY A 306 18.55 23.53 -1.22
CA GLY A 306 19.48 24.63 -1.11
C GLY A 306 19.09 25.85 -1.93
N THR A 307 20.04 26.44 -2.64
CA THR A 307 19.89 27.69 -3.39
C THR A 307 20.16 27.49 -4.89
N PRO A 308 19.58 28.33 -5.77
CA PRO A 308 19.88 28.29 -7.19
C PRO A 308 21.39 28.39 -7.46
N LEU A 309 21.86 27.68 -8.49
CA LEU A 309 23.20 27.88 -9.05
C LEU A 309 23.36 29.30 -9.60
N ASP A 310 24.61 29.73 -9.76
CA ASP A 310 24.93 31.06 -10.28
C ASP A 310 24.25 31.33 -11.64
N GLY A 311 23.69 32.55 -11.77
CA GLY A 311 22.87 32.94 -12.93
C GLY A 311 21.43 32.40 -12.90
N GLY A 312 21.10 31.46 -12.02
CA GLY A 312 19.76 30.91 -11.81
C GLY A 312 18.93 31.68 -10.78
N ARG A 313 17.60 31.64 -10.93
CA ARG A 313 16.63 32.21 -9.98
C ARG A 313 15.44 31.29 -9.80
N PHE A 314 14.97 31.17 -8.56
CA PHE A 314 13.71 30.52 -8.20
C PHE A 314 12.63 31.55 -7.84
N SER A 315 11.40 31.23 -8.19
CA SER A 315 10.19 31.96 -7.80
C SER A 315 9.03 30.98 -7.63
N LEU A 316 7.99 31.38 -6.90
CA LEU A 316 6.77 30.59 -6.73
C LEU A 316 5.64 31.17 -7.59
N ARG A 317 4.82 30.29 -8.13
CA ARG A 317 3.58 30.61 -8.85
C ARG A 317 2.42 29.80 -8.28
N ASP A 318 1.19 30.28 -8.49
CA ASP A 318 -0.05 29.60 -8.06
C ASP A 318 0.03 29.26 -6.56
N VAL A 319 0.36 30.29 -5.76
CA VAL A 319 0.68 30.17 -4.34
C VAL A 319 -0.58 29.98 -3.51
N GLU A 320 -0.53 29.03 -2.57
CA GLU A 320 -1.59 28.74 -1.61
C GLU A 320 -1.01 28.77 -0.18
N GLU A 321 -1.82 29.18 0.79
CA GLU A 321 -1.49 28.99 2.21
C GLU A 321 -1.86 27.58 2.64
N ARG A 322 -0.89 26.85 3.17
CA ARG A 322 -1.08 25.50 3.66
C ARG A 322 -0.37 25.36 4.99
N ASP A 323 -1.14 25.07 6.05
CA ASP A 323 -0.62 24.91 7.41
C ASP A 323 0.20 26.11 7.93
N GLY A 324 -0.14 27.33 7.49
CA GLY A 324 0.57 28.56 7.84
C GLY A 324 1.80 28.87 6.98
N GLU A 325 2.01 28.10 5.91
CA GLU A 325 3.17 28.21 5.03
C GLU A 325 2.79 28.50 3.58
N THR A 326 3.63 29.29 2.91
CA THR A 326 3.45 29.68 1.52
C THR A 326 4.04 28.62 0.59
N VAL A 327 3.17 27.82 -0.04
CA VAL A 327 3.55 26.78 -0.99
C VAL A 327 3.08 27.15 -2.39
N GLY A 328 3.91 26.92 -3.41
CA GLY A 328 3.52 27.16 -4.81
C GLY A 328 4.31 26.30 -5.79
N GLU A 329 3.96 26.38 -7.08
CA GLU A 329 4.75 25.77 -8.16
C GLU A 329 6.09 26.51 -8.30
N LEU A 330 7.18 25.77 -8.23
CA LEU A 330 8.53 26.27 -8.43
C LEU A 330 8.75 26.63 -9.91
N VAL A 331 9.18 27.85 -10.14
CA VAL A 331 9.55 28.36 -11.46
C VAL A 331 11.02 28.75 -11.43
N TYR A 332 11.78 28.17 -12.34
CA TYR A 332 13.20 28.43 -12.54
C TYR A 332 13.43 29.36 -13.73
N SER A 333 14.41 30.25 -13.62
CA SER A 333 14.90 31.09 -14.72
C SER A 333 16.41 31.10 -14.68
N GLY A 334 17.06 30.90 -15.83
CA GLY A 334 18.52 30.85 -15.94
C GLY A 334 18.96 30.64 -17.39
N PRO A 335 20.25 30.89 -17.71
CA PRO A 335 20.78 30.74 -19.07
C PRO A 335 20.78 29.28 -19.56
N ASN A 336 20.68 28.33 -18.63
CA ASN A 336 20.62 26.88 -18.84
C ASN A 336 19.21 26.34 -19.10
N VAL A 337 18.17 27.18 -19.12
CA VAL A 337 16.81 26.75 -19.49
C VAL A 337 16.75 26.36 -20.97
N MET A 338 16.11 25.22 -21.24
CA MET A 338 15.91 24.68 -22.58
C MET A 338 15.30 25.68 -23.55
N MET A 339 15.51 25.44 -24.84
CA MET A 339 14.84 26.20 -25.90
C MET A 339 13.35 25.89 -25.96
N GLY A 340 12.98 24.63 -25.67
CA GLY A 340 11.62 24.13 -25.77
C GLY A 340 11.62 22.62 -25.96
N TYR A 341 10.43 22.05 -26.12
CA TYR A 341 10.31 20.64 -26.50
C TYR A 341 10.31 20.47 -28.02
N ALA A 342 10.67 19.28 -28.48
CA ALA A 342 10.46 18.80 -29.83
C ALA A 342 9.66 17.50 -29.77
N GLU A 343 8.61 17.40 -30.58
CA GLU A 343 7.76 16.21 -30.70
C GLU A 343 7.84 15.60 -32.10
N HIS A 344 8.38 16.34 -33.07
CA HIS A 344 8.61 15.91 -34.45
C HIS A 344 9.80 16.69 -35.08
N PRO A 345 10.41 16.19 -36.18
CA PRO A 345 11.61 16.80 -36.77
C PRO A 345 11.49 18.28 -37.14
N GLY A 346 10.28 18.74 -37.49
CA GLY A 346 10.02 20.16 -37.80
C GLY A 346 10.32 21.11 -36.63
N ASP A 347 10.27 20.62 -35.38
CA ASP A 347 10.53 21.41 -34.19
C ASP A 347 12.03 21.75 -34.00
N LEU A 348 12.93 21.07 -34.69
CA LEU A 348 14.39 21.25 -34.55
C LEU A 348 14.87 22.63 -35.06
N SER A 349 14.08 23.27 -35.92
CA SER A 349 14.32 24.62 -36.47
C SER A 349 13.90 25.74 -35.51
N ARG A 350 13.08 25.43 -34.50
CA ARG A 350 12.47 26.44 -33.62
C ARG A 350 13.54 27.09 -32.73
N GLY A 351 13.37 28.38 -32.45
CA GLY A 351 14.23 29.13 -31.54
C GLY A 351 13.96 28.82 -30.06
N HIS A 352 14.38 29.75 -29.20
CA HIS A 352 14.09 29.73 -27.76
C HIS A 352 12.67 30.22 -27.51
N GLU A 353 11.85 29.39 -26.88
CA GLU A 353 10.42 29.61 -26.67
C GLU A 353 10.06 29.74 -25.18
N ILE A 354 10.99 29.37 -24.29
CA ILE A 354 10.73 29.22 -22.86
C ILE A 354 11.79 29.96 -22.06
N GLU A 355 11.50 31.18 -21.62
CA GLU A 355 12.41 31.94 -20.74
C GLU A 355 12.43 31.43 -19.30
N ARG A 356 11.30 30.89 -18.83
CA ARG A 356 11.13 30.42 -17.45
C ARG A 356 10.59 29.00 -17.44
N LEU A 357 11.35 28.10 -16.84
CA LEU A 357 10.96 26.71 -16.65
C LEU A 357 9.97 26.60 -15.50
N ARG A 358 8.75 26.23 -15.83
CA ARG A 358 7.79 25.69 -14.87
C ARG A 358 8.21 24.27 -14.55
N THR A 359 8.80 24.04 -13.38
CA THR A 359 9.39 22.73 -13.06
C THR A 359 8.33 21.65 -12.84
N GLY A 360 7.10 22.07 -12.54
CA GLY A 360 6.02 21.19 -12.10
C GLY A 360 6.21 20.67 -10.68
N ASP A 361 7.23 21.12 -9.96
CA ASP A 361 7.51 20.74 -8.57
C ASP A 361 6.90 21.80 -7.64
N LEU A 362 6.26 21.37 -6.54
CA LEU A 362 5.75 22.25 -5.50
C LEU A 362 6.85 22.52 -4.50
N ALA A 363 7.04 23.78 -4.13
CA ALA A 363 8.10 24.19 -3.23
C ALA A 363 7.63 25.24 -2.23
N ARG A 364 8.40 25.33 -1.14
CA ARG A 364 8.34 26.44 -0.19
C ARG A 364 9.74 26.99 0.04
N ARG A 365 9.80 28.24 0.50
CA ARG A 365 11.05 28.88 0.91
C ARG A 365 11.11 28.94 2.43
N THR A 366 12.21 28.47 3.02
CA THR A 366 12.41 28.48 4.47
C THR A 366 12.72 29.91 4.96
N PRO A 367 12.59 30.19 6.28
CA PRO A 367 12.98 31.48 6.85
C PRO A 367 14.44 31.88 6.57
N GLU A 368 15.33 30.90 6.46
CA GLU A 368 16.76 31.05 6.14
C GLU A 368 17.01 31.33 4.65
N GLY A 369 15.93 31.33 3.84
CA GLY A 369 15.99 31.62 2.41
C GLY A 369 16.32 30.42 1.54
N LEU A 370 16.39 29.21 2.10
CA LEU A 370 16.63 27.95 1.41
C LEU A 370 15.34 27.45 0.76
N TRP A 371 15.46 26.61 -0.27
CA TRP A 371 14.32 26.07 -1.00
C TRP A 371 14.08 24.60 -0.67
N GLN A 372 12.83 24.24 -0.45
CA GLN A 372 12.43 22.86 -0.22
C GLN A 372 11.37 22.44 -1.24
N ILE A 373 11.56 21.26 -1.83
CA ILE A 373 10.53 20.59 -2.62
C ILE A 373 9.60 19.81 -1.69
N VAL A 374 8.30 20.11 -1.76
CA VAL A 374 7.26 19.51 -0.91
C VAL A 374 6.32 18.57 -1.68
N GLY A 375 6.45 18.49 -3.00
CA GLY A 375 5.69 17.55 -3.85
C GLY A 375 5.84 17.86 -5.35
N ARG A 376 5.08 17.19 -6.22
CA ARG A 376 4.97 17.51 -7.65
C ARG A 376 3.53 17.71 -8.09
N ARG A 377 3.29 18.75 -8.89
CA ARG A 377 1.99 19.07 -9.51
C ARG A 377 1.50 17.97 -10.46
N LYS A 378 2.41 17.27 -11.16
CA LYS A 378 2.08 16.16 -12.08
C LYS A 378 1.98 14.78 -11.40
N ARG A 379 2.49 14.62 -10.18
CA ARG A 379 2.24 13.41 -9.36
C ARG A 379 1.00 13.58 -8.49
N ILE A 380 0.04 14.38 -8.98
CA ILE A 380 -1.29 14.48 -8.43
C ILE A 380 -2.15 13.46 -9.16
N ALA A 381 -2.37 12.30 -8.56
CA ALA A 381 -3.31 11.31 -9.06
C ALA A 381 -4.73 11.81 -8.82
N LYS A 382 -5.65 11.46 -9.73
CA LYS A 382 -7.05 11.86 -9.63
C LYS A 382 -7.92 10.66 -9.27
N VAL A 383 -7.78 10.21 -8.03
CA VAL A 383 -8.38 8.97 -7.52
C VAL A 383 -9.76 9.28 -6.96
N MET A 384 -10.82 8.66 -7.50
CA MET A 384 -12.21 8.86 -7.04
C MET A 384 -12.65 10.34 -7.03
N GLY A 385 -12.13 11.15 -7.97
CA GLY A 385 -12.40 12.59 -8.04
C GLY A 385 -11.60 13.47 -7.07
N LEU A 386 -10.80 12.87 -6.18
CA LEU A 386 -9.90 13.57 -5.28
C LEU A 386 -8.54 13.80 -5.93
N ARG A 387 -7.93 14.97 -5.69
CA ARG A 387 -6.55 15.27 -6.09
C ARG A 387 -5.61 14.78 -5.01
N VAL A 388 -4.90 13.68 -5.26
CA VAL A 388 -3.99 13.03 -4.31
C VAL A 388 -2.56 13.30 -4.70
N ASP A 389 -1.80 13.95 -3.80
CA ASP A 389 -0.35 14.13 -3.94
C ASP A 389 0.38 12.83 -3.61
N LEU A 390 0.84 12.11 -4.64
CA LEU A 390 1.49 10.81 -4.48
C LEU A 390 2.89 10.92 -3.85
N ASP A 391 3.57 12.08 -3.97
CA ASP A 391 4.86 12.29 -3.32
C ASP A 391 4.69 12.39 -1.81
N ARG A 392 3.62 13.07 -1.35
CA ARG A 392 3.26 13.14 0.06
C ARG A 392 2.92 11.76 0.63
N VAL A 393 2.11 10.98 -0.09
CA VAL A 393 1.76 9.61 0.32
C VAL A 393 3.02 8.76 0.42
N GLN A 394 3.88 8.80 -0.60
CA GLN A 394 5.15 8.07 -0.59
C GLN A 394 6.04 8.46 0.59
N GLN A 395 6.25 9.76 0.82
CA GLN A 395 7.12 10.24 1.90
C GLN A 395 6.62 9.79 3.27
N ARG A 396 5.34 10.00 3.57
CA ARG A 396 4.78 9.63 4.88
C ARG A 396 4.77 8.13 5.11
N LEU A 397 4.59 7.33 4.05
CA LEU A 397 4.74 5.88 4.12
C LEU A 397 6.19 5.48 4.42
N ALA A 398 7.17 6.14 3.80
CA ALA A 398 8.58 5.84 4.04
C ALA A 398 8.94 6.14 5.51
N ASP A 399 8.52 7.30 6.03
CA ASP A 399 8.71 7.70 7.42
C ASP A 399 8.10 6.66 8.39
N SER A 400 6.90 6.15 8.09
CA SER A 400 6.19 5.16 8.93
C SER A 400 6.86 3.78 8.98
N LEU A 401 7.59 3.43 7.92
CA LEU A 401 8.22 2.12 7.74
C LEU A 401 9.71 2.11 8.10
N GLY A 402 10.26 3.25 8.54
CA GLY A 402 11.68 3.40 8.84
C GLY A 402 12.54 3.44 7.57
N ASP A 403 12.19 4.32 6.62
CA ASP A 403 12.93 4.59 5.38
C ASP A 403 13.12 3.37 4.47
N ARG A 404 12.11 2.50 4.39
CA ARG A 404 12.08 1.38 3.42
C ARG A 404 11.93 1.89 1.99
N ASP A 405 12.65 1.25 1.05
CA ASP A 405 12.52 1.50 -0.39
C ASP A 405 11.10 1.20 -0.87
N LEU A 406 10.33 2.27 -1.15
CA LEU A 406 8.98 2.17 -1.68
C LEU A 406 8.70 3.23 -2.75
N LEU A 407 7.80 2.91 -3.66
CA LEU A 407 7.41 3.77 -4.77
C LEU A 407 5.89 3.85 -4.88
N VAL A 408 5.34 5.06 -4.94
CA VAL A 408 3.89 5.28 -5.11
C VAL A 408 3.60 5.77 -6.52
N VAL A 409 2.78 5.06 -7.27
CA VAL A 409 2.47 5.34 -8.68
C VAL A 409 0.99 5.60 -8.89
N ASP A 410 0.68 6.37 -9.93
CA ASP A 410 -0.69 6.58 -10.39
C ASP A 410 -1.13 5.37 -11.22
N LEU A 411 -2.31 4.82 -10.92
CA LEU A 411 -2.98 3.77 -11.69
C LEU A 411 -4.32 4.28 -12.24
N ASP A 412 -4.42 5.57 -12.52
CA ASP A 412 -5.60 6.31 -12.98
C ASP A 412 -6.62 6.53 -11.85
N GLU A 413 -7.51 5.57 -11.60
CA GLU A 413 -8.53 5.63 -10.53
C GLU A 413 -8.07 4.97 -9.22
N GLU A 414 -6.81 4.54 -9.14
CA GLU A 414 -6.21 3.84 -8.00
C GLU A 414 -4.77 4.33 -7.77
N ILE A 415 -4.23 4.05 -6.58
CA ILE A 415 -2.85 4.32 -6.19
C ILE A 415 -2.10 2.99 -6.16
N GLY A 416 -1.00 2.86 -6.89
CA GLY A 416 -0.09 1.73 -6.76
C GLY A 416 0.98 2.04 -5.72
N VAL A 417 1.29 1.10 -4.84
CA VAL A 417 2.44 1.17 -3.93
C VAL A 417 3.31 -0.05 -4.15
N LEU A 418 4.55 0.14 -4.56
CA LEU A 418 5.54 -0.90 -4.69
C LEU A 418 6.46 -0.83 -3.48
N LEU A 419 6.66 -1.97 -2.80
CA LEU A 419 7.55 -2.08 -1.66
C LEU A 419 8.68 -3.05 -2.00
N ALA A 420 9.93 -2.59 -1.90
CA ALA A 420 11.11 -3.43 -2.07
C ALA A 420 11.59 -4.04 -0.74
N GLY A 421 12.17 -5.23 -0.82
CA GLY A 421 12.88 -5.89 0.28
C GLY A 421 12.06 -6.94 1.05
N ALA A 422 12.50 -8.20 0.93
CA ALA A 422 12.07 -9.35 1.74
C ALA A 422 13.16 -9.88 2.70
N GLU A 423 14.34 -9.25 2.80
CA GLU A 423 15.41 -9.73 3.69
C GLU A 423 15.53 -8.90 4.98
N GLY A 424 15.36 -9.56 6.14
CA GLY A 424 15.97 -9.13 7.40
C GLY A 424 15.12 -8.40 8.45
N GLY A 425 13.89 -7.93 8.17
CA GLY A 425 13.12 -7.21 9.20
C GLY A 425 11.63 -7.09 8.89
N ARG A 426 10.80 -7.53 9.86
CA ARG A 426 9.32 -7.48 9.96
C ARG A 426 8.58 -7.36 8.62
N PRO A 427 7.85 -8.39 8.14
CA PRO A 427 7.06 -8.25 6.92
C PRO A 427 6.01 -7.15 7.12
N ALA A 428 6.15 -6.04 6.40
CA ALA A 428 5.11 -5.03 6.31
C ALA A 428 3.95 -5.68 5.55
N SER A 429 2.84 -5.96 6.25
CA SER A 429 1.67 -6.57 5.60
C SER A 429 1.17 -5.62 4.51
N PRO A 430 1.08 -6.04 3.23
CA PRO A 430 0.62 -5.20 2.12
C PRO A 430 -0.70 -4.48 2.41
N GLN A 431 -1.60 -5.09 3.19
CA GLN A 431 -2.90 -4.51 3.56
C GLN A 431 -2.79 -3.37 4.59
N ARG A 432 -1.76 -3.38 5.47
CA ARG A 432 -1.47 -2.22 6.34
C ARG A 432 -0.94 -1.06 5.51
N LEU A 433 0.00 -1.34 4.61
CA LEU A 433 0.56 -0.34 3.72
C LEU A 433 -0.53 0.26 2.81
N ALA A 434 -1.46 -0.56 2.32
CA ALA A 434 -2.61 -0.11 1.55
C ALA A 434 -3.54 0.79 2.37
N SER A 435 -3.82 0.40 3.62
CA SER A 435 -4.69 1.18 4.52
C SER A 435 -4.07 2.52 4.91
N GLU A 436 -2.76 2.52 5.17
CA GLU A 436 -2.02 3.72 5.56
C GLU A 436 -1.85 4.68 4.37
N ALA A 437 -1.51 4.14 3.20
CA ALA A 437 -1.49 4.90 1.94
C ALA A 437 -2.85 5.52 1.64
N ALA A 438 -3.93 4.76 1.87
CA ALA A 438 -5.30 5.20 1.65
C ALA A 438 -5.72 6.31 2.63
N GLU A 439 -5.36 6.19 3.91
CA GLU A 439 -5.57 7.23 4.92
C GLU A 439 -4.81 8.52 4.55
N LEU A 440 -3.55 8.40 4.15
CA LEU A 440 -2.71 9.52 3.72
C LEU A 440 -3.24 10.22 2.46
N ALA A 441 -3.82 9.43 1.55
CA ALA A 441 -4.43 9.89 0.31
C ALA A 441 -5.87 10.40 0.48
N GLY A 442 -6.52 10.11 1.61
CA GLY A 442 -7.93 10.42 1.83
C GLY A 442 -8.89 9.58 0.96
N VAL A 443 -8.46 8.38 0.53
CA VAL A 443 -9.24 7.47 -0.33
C VAL A 443 -9.54 6.16 0.42
N PRO A 444 -10.50 5.33 -0.03
CA PRO A 444 -10.71 4.00 0.55
C PRO A 444 -9.51 3.07 0.30
N PRO A 445 -9.20 2.11 1.19
CA PRO A 445 -8.12 1.13 0.98
C PRO A 445 -8.23 0.29 -0.29
N SER A 446 -9.45 0.13 -0.82
CA SER A 446 -9.69 -0.55 -2.10
C SER A 446 -9.18 0.23 -3.31
N ALA A 447 -8.93 1.53 -3.18
CA ALA A 447 -8.32 2.37 -4.21
C ALA A 447 -6.78 2.37 -4.13
N VAL A 448 -6.18 1.50 -3.30
CA VAL A 448 -4.74 1.35 -3.19
C VAL A 448 -4.33 -0.10 -3.43
N VAL A 449 -3.44 -0.32 -4.40
CA VAL A 449 -2.86 -1.62 -4.74
C VAL A 449 -1.43 -1.69 -4.26
N VAL A 450 -1.12 -2.62 -3.35
CA VAL A 450 0.26 -2.79 -2.85
C VAL A 450 0.88 -4.03 -3.47
N THR A 451 2.05 -3.86 -4.08
CA THR A 451 2.83 -4.95 -4.69
C THR A 451 4.19 -5.05 -4.00
N VAL A 452 4.49 -6.22 -3.44
CA VAL A 452 5.82 -6.50 -2.89
C VAL A 452 6.71 -7.05 -4.00
N ILE A 453 7.91 -6.51 -4.09
CA ILE A 453 8.88 -6.84 -5.12
C ILE A 453 10.26 -6.99 -4.49
N ASP A 454 11.14 -7.70 -5.18
CA ASP A 454 12.49 -7.91 -4.69
C ASP A 454 13.28 -6.60 -4.72
N GLU A 455 13.21 -5.87 -5.84
CA GLU A 455 13.86 -4.58 -6.05
C GLU A 455 12.93 -3.62 -6.80
N LEU A 456 13.02 -2.31 -6.50
CA LEU A 456 12.27 -1.28 -7.22
C LEU A 456 12.68 -1.26 -8.71
N PRO A 457 11.74 -1.15 -9.67
CA PRO A 457 12.09 -1.00 -11.07
C PRO A 457 12.73 0.38 -11.27
N LEU A 458 13.95 0.37 -11.79
CA LEU A 458 14.73 1.56 -12.09
C LEU A 458 14.98 1.66 -13.59
N LEU A 459 15.05 2.88 -14.09
CA LEU A 459 15.52 3.19 -15.43
C LEU A 459 17.04 2.99 -15.47
N ALA A 460 17.63 2.85 -16.66
CA ALA A 460 19.09 2.79 -16.83
C ALA A 460 19.82 3.96 -16.14
N THR A 461 19.14 5.12 -16.03
CA THR A 461 19.59 6.32 -15.31
C THR A 461 19.68 6.19 -13.78
N GLY A 462 19.23 5.07 -13.21
CA GLY A 462 19.11 4.81 -11.77
C GLY A 462 17.92 5.51 -11.08
N LYS A 463 17.08 6.23 -11.83
CA LYS A 463 15.82 6.81 -11.33
C LYS A 463 14.69 5.77 -11.27
N PRO A 464 13.68 5.94 -10.39
CA PRO A 464 12.48 5.10 -10.42
C PRO A 464 11.79 5.10 -11.78
N ASP A 465 11.56 3.90 -12.34
CA ASP A 465 10.75 3.70 -13.54
C ASP A 465 9.27 3.73 -13.18
N LEU A 466 8.65 4.91 -13.16
CA LEU A 466 7.23 5.04 -12.80
C LEU A 466 6.29 4.28 -13.76
N VAL A 467 6.66 4.20 -15.05
CA VAL A 467 5.86 3.52 -16.07
C VAL A 467 5.99 2.01 -15.92
N GLY A 468 7.23 1.52 -15.80
CA GLY A 468 7.51 0.12 -15.50
C GLY A 468 6.92 -0.30 -14.16
N ALA A 469 6.97 0.56 -13.14
CA ALA A 469 6.34 0.32 -11.85
C ALA A 469 4.81 0.23 -11.95
N ALA A 470 4.14 1.16 -12.61
CA ALA A 470 2.69 1.09 -12.84
C ALA A 470 2.32 -0.15 -13.65
N ALA A 471 3.10 -0.50 -14.68
CA ALA A 471 2.92 -1.72 -15.46
C ALA A 471 3.14 -2.98 -14.61
N LEU A 472 4.13 -2.98 -13.71
CA LEU A 472 4.40 -4.09 -12.79
C LEU A 472 3.25 -4.26 -11.80
N VAL A 473 2.71 -3.18 -11.24
CA VAL A 473 1.53 -3.24 -10.38
C VAL A 473 0.31 -3.71 -11.17
N ARG A 474 0.14 -3.32 -12.44
CA ARG A 474 -0.95 -3.78 -13.31
C ARG A 474 -0.81 -5.25 -13.71
N THR A 475 0.40 -5.76 -13.93
CA THR A 475 0.67 -7.14 -14.37
C THR A 475 0.77 -8.13 -13.21
N ARG A 476 1.37 -7.71 -12.09
CA ARG A 476 1.35 -8.45 -10.81
C ARG A 476 0.06 -8.22 -10.04
N ARG A 477 -0.85 -7.38 -10.54
CA ARG A 477 -2.24 -7.37 -10.11
C ARG A 477 -2.73 -8.81 -10.25
N PRO A 478 -3.20 -9.47 -9.18
CA PRO A 478 -4.03 -10.65 -9.36
C PRO A 478 -5.15 -10.21 -10.30
N SER A 479 -5.23 -10.83 -11.49
CA SER A 479 -6.21 -10.46 -12.51
C SER A 479 -7.54 -10.23 -11.81
N ALA A 480 -8.13 -9.04 -11.99
CA ALA A 480 -9.43 -8.74 -11.42
C ALA A 480 -10.34 -9.92 -11.76
N PRO A 481 -10.99 -10.56 -10.78
CA PRO A 481 -11.96 -11.58 -11.09
C PRO A 481 -13.00 -10.87 -11.96
N ASP A 482 -13.21 -11.38 -13.17
CA ASP A 482 -14.30 -10.97 -14.03
C ASP A 482 -15.57 -10.83 -13.19
N ALA A 483 -16.42 -9.86 -13.53
CA ALA A 483 -17.70 -9.62 -12.86
C ALA A 483 -18.67 -10.82 -12.87
N GLY A 484 -18.22 -12.01 -13.32
CA GLY A 484 -18.84 -13.32 -13.14
C GLY A 484 -18.33 -14.15 -11.95
N SER A 485 -17.40 -13.69 -11.11
CA SER A 485 -16.81 -14.47 -10.01
C SER A 485 -17.70 -14.64 -8.76
N LEU A 486 -19.01 -14.40 -8.83
CA LEU A 486 -19.97 -14.84 -7.79
C LEU A 486 -20.26 -16.36 -7.87
N GLY A 487 -19.27 -17.16 -8.31
CA GLY A 487 -19.43 -18.58 -8.55
C GLY A 487 -18.14 -19.40 -8.60
N THR A 488 -17.02 -18.93 -8.05
CA THR A 488 -15.77 -19.72 -8.03
C THR A 488 -15.96 -20.99 -7.19
N PRO A 489 -15.90 -22.21 -7.77
CA PRO A 489 -15.98 -23.43 -6.98
C PRO A 489 -14.69 -23.58 -6.16
N GLY A 490 -14.82 -23.85 -4.85
CA GLY A 490 -13.67 -24.07 -3.94
C GLY A 490 -13.73 -23.27 -2.65
N VAL A 491 -12.68 -23.39 -1.85
CA VAL A 491 -12.59 -22.81 -0.48
C VAL A 491 -12.62 -21.27 -0.56
N ALA A 492 -11.83 -20.63 -1.42
CA ALA A 492 -11.88 -19.16 -1.57
C ALA A 492 -13.28 -18.66 -1.97
N GLY A 493 -14.01 -19.37 -2.84
CA GLY A 493 -15.38 -19.04 -3.21
C GLY A 493 -16.38 -19.19 -2.06
N ALA A 494 -16.18 -20.19 -1.20
CA ALA A 494 -16.97 -20.37 0.02
C ALA A 494 -16.81 -19.18 0.98
N TYR A 495 -15.59 -18.67 1.14
CA TYR A 495 -15.33 -17.45 1.93
C TYR A 495 -15.85 -16.19 1.25
N ALA A 496 -15.64 -16.04 -0.07
CA ALA A 496 -16.07 -14.88 -0.83
C ALA A 496 -17.58 -14.67 -0.81
N THR A 497 -18.34 -15.76 -0.91
CA THR A 497 -19.81 -15.70 -0.88
C THR A 497 -20.33 -15.17 0.46
N VAL A 498 -19.70 -15.59 1.57
CA VAL A 498 -20.20 -15.29 2.93
C VAL A 498 -19.66 -13.96 3.45
N LEU A 499 -18.37 -13.70 3.22
CA LEU A 499 -17.69 -12.51 3.74
C LEU A 499 -17.75 -11.32 2.77
N GLY A 500 -18.24 -11.51 1.55
CA GLY A 500 -18.39 -10.47 0.54
C GLY A 500 -17.06 -9.96 -0.02
N ARG A 501 -15.96 -10.68 0.21
CA ARG A 501 -14.62 -10.38 -0.29
C ARG A 501 -13.85 -11.66 -0.55
N THR A 502 -13.07 -11.70 -1.63
CA THR A 502 -12.21 -12.85 -1.95
C THR A 502 -11.05 -12.90 -0.94
N PRO A 503 -10.85 -14.02 -0.23
CA PRO A 503 -9.75 -14.15 0.72
C PRO A 503 -8.41 -14.37 0.01
N GLU A 504 -7.31 -13.87 0.58
CA GLU A 504 -5.97 -14.27 0.15
C GLU A 504 -5.59 -15.65 0.71
N PRO A 505 -4.70 -16.41 0.04
CA PRO A 505 -4.30 -17.76 0.48
C PRO A 505 -3.67 -17.81 1.87
N THR A 506 -3.08 -16.72 2.36
CA THR A 506 -2.44 -16.64 3.68
C THR A 506 -3.39 -16.24 4.81
N GLU A 507 -4.59 -15.76 4.49
CA GLU A 507 -5.55 -15.27 5.48
C GLU A 507 -6.34 -16.41 6.11
N SER A 508 -6.62 -16.32 7.41
CA SER A 508 -7.54 -17.21 8.12
C SER A 508 -8.93 -16.58 8.29
N PHE A 509 -9.94 -17.37 8.65
CA PHE A 509 -11.28 -16.86 8.96
C PHE A 509 -11.28 -15.71 9.98
N VAL A 510 -10.37 -15.75 10.95
CA VAL A 510 -10.22 -14.70 11.97
C VAL A 510 -9.66 -13.40 11.38
N ASP A 511 -8.68 -13.51 10.47
CA ASP A 511 -8.04 -12.37 9.77
C ASP A 511 -9.03 -11.67 8.85
N LEU A 512 -9.86 -12.45 8.16
CA LEU A 512 -10.90 -11.97 7.24
C LEU A 512 -12.05 -11.23 7.92
N GLY A 513 -12.02 -11.04 9.24
CA GLY A 513 -13.10 -10.36 9.93
C GLY A 513 -14.29 -11.27 10.26
N GLY A 514 -14.14 -12.60 10.16
CA GLY A 514 -15.18 -13.58 10.45
C GLY A 514 -15.77 -13.46 11.86
N ASP A 515 -17.04 -13.76 11.99
CA ASP A 515 -17.79 -13.68 13.24
C ASP A 515 -18.68 -14.92 13.42
N SER A 516 -19.45 -14.93 14.49
CA SER A 516 -20.23 -16.10 14.85
C SER A 516 -21.34 -16.46 13.85
N LEU A 517 -21.81 -15.52 13.02
CA LEU A 517 -22.87 -15.77 12.04
C LEU A 517 -22.28 -16.26 10.73
N SER A 518 -21.23 -15.60 10.25
CA SER A 518 -20.44 -16.03 9.07
C SER A 518 -19.69 -17.35 9.29
N PHE A 519 -19.33 -17.70 10.53
CA PHE A 519 -18.66 -18.95 10.87
C PHE A 519 -19.51 -20.18 10.53
N VAL A 520 -20.81 -20.11 10.82
CA VAL A 520 -21.78 -21.17 10.48
C VAL A 520 -21.79 -21.39 8.97
N GLU A 521 -21.95 -20.33 8.21
CA GLU A 521 -22.13 -20.44 6.75
C GLU A 521 -20.84 -20.88 6.05
N VAL A 522 -19.68 -20.34 6.46
CA VAL A 522 -18.38 -20.77 5.92
C VAL A 522 -18.09 -22.23 6.31
N SER A 523 -18.28 -22.63 7.57
CA SER A 523 -18.00 -24.02 8.00
C SER A 523 -18.77 -25.06 7.19
N VAL A 524 -20.03 -24.80 6.86
CA VAL A 524 -20.89 -25.73 6.11
C VAL A 524 -20.47 -25.84 4.65
N ARG A 525 -20.08 -24.72 4.04
CA ARG A 525 -19.54 -24.69 2.68
C ARG A 525 -18.16 -25.36 2.61
N LEU A 526 -17.30 -25.14 3.60
CA LEU A 526 -16.00 -25.80 3.69
C LEU A 526 -16.13 -27.30 3.93
N GLU A 527 -17.02 -27.72 4.82
CA GLU A 527 -17.25 -29.16 5.06
C GLU A 527 -17.80 -29.86 3.82
N ALA A 528 -18.60 -29.18 3.00
CA ALA A 528 -19.04 -29.72 1.70
C ALA A 528 -17.87 -29.95 0.72
N LEU A 529 -16.79 -29.17 0.84
CA LEU A 529 -15.60 -29.24 0.00
C LEU A 529 -14.51 -30.17 0.55
N LEU A 530 -14.34 -30.22 1.88
CA LEU A 530 -13.28 -30.98 2.57
C LEU A 530 -13.76 -32.35 3.10
N GLY A 531 -15.06 -32.55 3.26
CA GLY A 531 -15.65 -33.77 3.84
C GLY A 531 -15.55 -33.82 5.38
N GLU A 532 -14.33 -33.77 5.92
CA GLU A 532 -14.06 -33.61 7.37
C GLU A 532 -13.41 -32.25 7.62
N LEU A 533 -14.00 -31.46 8.52
CA LEU A 533 -13.53 -30.11 8.80
C LEU A 533 -12.56 -30.11 10.00
N PRO A 534 -11.31 -29.62 9.85
CA PRO A 534 -10.37 -29.52 10.97
C PRO A 534 -10.94 -28.69 12.13
N GLY A 535 -10.72 -29.10 13.38
CA GLY A 535 -11.25 -28.39 14.57
C GLY A 535 -10.74 -26.95 14.74
N ASP A 536 -9.62 -26.64 14.11
CA ASP A 536 -8.92 -25.36 14.09
C ASP A 536 -9.00 -24.64 12.75
N TRP A 537 -9.90 -25.04 11.83
CA TRP A 537 -10.01 -24.49 10.48
C TRP A 537 -10.07 -22.95 10.42
N HIS A 538 -10.67 -22.31 11.43
CA HIS A 538 -10.84 -20.87 11.53
C HIS A 538 -9.53 -20.11 11.79
N LEU A 539 -8.47 -20.81 12.19
CA LEU A 539 -7.12 -20.27 12.40
C LEU A 539 -6.15 -20.68 11.27
N ARG A 540 -6.57 -21.57 10.37
CA ARG A 540 -5.76 -22.02 9.24
C ARG A 540 -5.88 -21.05 8.08
N ALA A 541 -4.80 -20.91 7.33
CA ALA A 541 -4.78 -20.10 6.13
C ALA A 541 -5.69 -20.73 5.05
N VAL A 542 -6.37 -19.90 4.25
CA VAL A 542 -7.28 -20.36 3.18
C VAL A 542 -6.56 -21.28 2.19
N GLY A 543 -5.29 -21.01 1.88
CA GLY A 543 -4.45 -21.83 1.00
C GLY A 543 -4.17 -23.23 1.55
N GLU A 544 -4.07 -23.40 2.88
CA GLU A 544 -3.94 -24.71 3.52
C GLU A 544 -5.25 -25.51 3.41
N LEU A 545 -6.40 -24.84 3.60
CA LEU A 545 -7.72 -25.45 3.42
C LEU A 545 -7.97 -25.82 1.96
N GLU A 546 -7.46 -25.04 1.00
CA GLU A 546 -7.49 -25.38 -0.44
C GLU A 546 -6.63 -26.59 -0.79
N GLN A 547 -5.47 -26.76 -0.14
CA GLN A 547 -4.66 -27.96 -0.30
C GLN A 547 -5.39 -29.20 0.24
N LEU A 548 -6.03 -29.09 1.40
CA LEU A 548 -6.84 -30.16 1.98
C LEU A 548 -8.04 -30.53 1.09
N ALA A 549 -8.74 -29.53 0.53
CA ALA A 549 -9.85 -29.75 -0.39
C ALA A 549 -9.39 -30.44 -1.70
N ARG A 550 -8.23 -30.05 -2.25
CA ARG A 550 -7.63 -30.71 -3.42
C ARG A 550 -7.24 -32.16 -3.13
N GLY A 551 -6.71 -32.44 -1.94
CA GLY A 551 -6.41 -33.80 -1.48
C GLY A 551 -7.68 -34.66 -1.30
N ALA A 552 -8.77 -34.09 -0.80
CA ALA A 552 -10.05 -34.79 -0.61
C ALA A 552 -10.76 -35.12 -1.94
N ALA A 553 -10.62 -34.26 -2.96
CA ALA A 553 -11.18 -34.48 -4.30
C ALA A 553 -10.52 -35.67 -5.04
N SER A 554 -9.30 -36.05 -4.66
CA SER A 554 -8.56 -37.21 -5.20
C SER A 554 -9.02 -38.56 -4.63
N ALA A 555 -9.82 -38.58 -3.56
CA ALA A 555 -10.32 -39.81 -2.95
C ALA A 555 -11.69 -40.19 -3.55
N ALA A 556 -11.81 -41.41 -4.08
CA ALA A 556 -13.05 -41.90 -4.70
C ALA A 556 -14.24 -41.81 -3.74
N HIS A 557 -15.24 -41.00 -4.08
CA HIS A 557 -16.47 -40.84 -3.30
C HIS A 557 -17.51 -41.88 -3.74
N PRO A 558 -18.03 -42.73 -2.84
CA PRO A 558 -19.14 -43.61 -3.17
C PRO A 558 -20.43 -42.80 -3.39
N SER A 559 -21.09 -43.00 -4.52
CA SER A 559 -22.39 -42.39 -4.86
C SER A 559 -23.56 -43.28 -4.42
N GLY A 560 -24.68 -42.66 -3.99
CA GLY A 560 -25.93 -43.34 -3.62
C GLY A 560 -26.46 -43.02 -2.21
N TRP A 561 -27.57 -43.66 -1.81
CA TRP A 561 -28.27 -43.43 -0.52
C TRP A 561 -27.38 -43.59 0.73
N ARG A 562 -26.32 -44.40 0.64
CA ARG A 562 -25.31 -44.59 1.70
C ARG A 562 -24.54 -43.30 2.05
N ALA A 563 -24.51 -42.31 1.15
CA ALA A 563 -23.93 -41.00 1.43
C ALA A 563 -24.73 -40.21 2.50
N HIS A 564 -26.04 -40.42 2.61
CA HIS A 564 -26.89 -39.76 3.61
C HIS A 564 -26.73 -40.32 5.02
N LEU A 565 -26.25 -41.57 5.14
CA LEU A 565 -25.95 -42.23 6.42
C LEU A 565 -24.56 -41.87 6.97
N ARG A 566 -23.73 -41.15 6.21
CA ARG A 566 -22.39 -40.75 6.66
C ARG A 566 -22.50 -39.68 7.75
N LEU A 567 -21.75 -39.89 8.84
CA LEU A 567 -21.61 -38.90 9.89
C LEU A 567 -20.64 -37.80 9.44
N ARG A 568 -21.03 -36.55 9.65
CA ARG A 568 -20.30 -35.31 9.38
C ARG A 568 -19.99 -34.58 10.69
N THR A 569 -18.93 -33.81 10.71
CA THR A 569 -18.41 -33.12 11.90
C THR A 569 -18.88 -31.67 11.93
N LEU A 570 -19.83 -31.35 12.82
CA LEU A 570 -20.30 -29.99 13.00
C LEU A 570 -19.72 -29.37 14.29
N ASP A 571 -19.33 -28.09 14.24
CA ASP A 571 -18.93 -27.36 15.46
C ASP A 571 -20.10 -27.29 16.45
N THR A 572 -19.83 -27.61 17.71
CA THR A 572 -20.84 -27.69 18.77
C THR A 572 -21.60 -26.38 18.96
N SER A 573 -20.94 -25.23 18.73
CA SER A 573 -21.58 -23.92 18.85
C SER A 573 -22.69 -23.71 17.80
N VAL A 574 -22.54 -24.30 16.61
CA VAL A 574 -23.53 -24.26 15.53
C VAL A 574 -24.73 -25.15 15.88
N MET A 575 -24.45 -26.37 16.36
CA MET A 575 -25.49 -27.31 16.79
C MET A 575 -26.32 -26.73 17.95
N LEU A 576 -25.64 -26.25 18.99
CA LEU A 576 -26.30 -25.66 20.16
C LEU A 576 -27.14 -24.44 19.78
N ARG A 577 -26.72 -23.63 18.80
CA ARG A 577 -27.53 -22.52 18.30
C ARG A 577 -28.82 -22.98 17.63
N ALA A 578 -28.75 -23.98 16.76
CA ALA A 578 -29.93 -24.52 16.09
C ALA A 578 -30.90 -25.19 17.08
N LEU A 579 -30.37 -25.97 18.02
CA LEU A 579 -31.19 -26.59 19.07
C LEU A 579 -31.80 -25.54 20.01
N ALA A 580 -31.04 -24.50 20.38
CA ALA A 580 -31.53 -23.42 21.23
C ALA A 580 -32.67 -22.65 20.58
N ILE A 581 -32.57 -22.29 19.29
CA ILE A 581 -33.64 -21.55 18.62
C ILE A 581 -34.91 -22.39 18.46
N LEU A 582 -34.77 -23.68 18.14
CA LEU A 582 -35.90 -24.61 18.12
C LEU A 582 -36.52 -24.77 19.51
N ALA A 583 -35.70 -24.82 20.57
CA ALA A 583 -36.19 -24.93 21.93
C ALA A 583 -36.98 -23.69 22.38
N ILE A 584 -36.51 -22.49 22.00
CA ILE A 584 -37.20 -21.22 22.28
C ILE A 584 -38.57 -21.20 21.60
N VAL A 585 -38.60 -21.41 20.28
CA VAL A 585 -39.86 -21.33 19.50
C VAL A 585 -40.81 -22.46 19.89
N GLY A 586 -40.30 -23.68 20.07
CA GLY A 586 -41.11 -24.83 20.49
C GLY A 586 -41.73 -24.67 21.87
N THR A 587 -41.02 -24.02 22.80
CA THR A 587 -41.57 -23.69 24.12
C THR A 587 -42.64 -22.59 24.04
N HIS A 588 -42.42 -21.56 23.23
CA HIS A 588 -43.40 -20.47 23.10
C HIS A 588 -44.68 -20.90 22.39
N ALA A 589 -44.57 -21.75 21.36
CA ALA A 589 -45.71 -22.29 20.62
C ALA A 589 -46.41 -23.47 21.33
N GLY A 590 -45.96 -23.86 22.53
CA GLY A 590 -46.58 -24.94 23.31
C GLY A 590 -46.32 -26.36 22.80
N LEU A 591 -45.34 -26.57 21.93
CA LEU A 591 -45.03 -27.89 21.35
C LEU A 591 -44.35 -28.82 22.38
N PHE A 592 -43.42 -28.29 23.18
CA PHE A 592 -42.75 -28.99 24.27
C PHE A 592 -42.17 -27.98 25.28
N SER A 593 -41.77 -28.43 26.47
CA SER A 593 -41.35 -27.53 27.57
C SER A 593 -39.83 -27.52 27.83
N VAL A 594 -39.01 -27.48 26.78
CA VAL A 594 -37.54 -27.46 26.88
C VAL A 594 -37.07 -26.02 27.07
N ARG A 595 -36.99 -25.61 28.34
CA ARG A 595 -36.61 -24.26 28.76
C ARG A 595 -35.08 -24.11 28.85
N ALA A 596 -34.60 -22.87 28.88
CA ALA A 596 -33.18 -22.46 28.94
C ALA A 596 -32.38 -22.35 27.62
N GLY A 597 -32.98 -22.62 26.46
CA GLY A 597 -32.29 -22.46 25.15
C GLY A 597 -31.59 -21.10 24.96
N ALA A 598 -32.24 -20.00 25.36
CA ALA A 598 -31.66 -18.65 25.30
C ALA A 598 -30.38 -18.48 26.17
N HIS A 599 -30.30 -19.18 27.30
CA HIS A 599 -29.16 -19.08 28.23
C HIS A 599 -27.94 -19.83 27.71
N VAL A 600 -28.18 -21.02 27.12
CA VAL A 600 -27.14 -21.75 26.38
C VAL A 600 -26.65 -20.92 25.20
N LEU A 601 -27.56 -20.25 24.48
CA LEU A 601 -27.21 -19.37 23.37
C LEU A 601 -26.35 -18.18 23.81
N MET A 602 -26.62 -17.60 24.99
CA MET A 602 -25.78 -16.53 25.56
C MET A 602 -24.33 -16.97 25.77
N ALA A 603 -24.12 -18.17 26.34
CA ALA A 603 -22.78 -18.73 26.50
C ALA A 603 -22.11 -19.06 25.15
N VAL A 604 -22.87 -19.56 24.18
CA VAL A 604 -22.38 -19.80 22.82
C VAL A 604 -21.89 -18.50 22.15
N VAL A 605 -22.57 -17.37 22.36
CA VAL A 605 -22.10 -16.08 21.85
C VAL A 605 -20.77 -15.70 22.52
N GLY A 606 -20.68 -15.73 23.85
CA GLY A 606 -19.45 -15.40 24.57
C GLY A 606 -18.26 -16.26 24.15
N TYR A 607 -18.51 -17.56 23.94
CA TYR A 607 -17.54 -18.52 23.41
C TYR A 607 -17.03 -18.13 22.01
N ASN A 608 -17.93 -17.74 21.11
CA ASN A 608 -17.56 -17.37 19.75
C ASN A 608 -16.90 -15.98 19.66
N VAL A 609 -17.31 -15.02 20.49
CA VAL A 609 -16.63 -13.71 20.61
C VAL A 609 -15.19 -13.90 21.06
N ALA A 610 -14.96 -14.76 22.06
CA ALA A 610 -13.63 -15.08 22.53
C ALA A 610 -12.74 -15.79 21.48
N ARG A 611 -13.34 -16.66 20.64
CA ARG A 611 -12.65 -17.40 19.56
C ARG A 611 -12.33 -16.58 18.32
N PHE A 612 -13.20 -15.63 17.93
CA PHE A 612 -13.10 -14.97 16.61
C PHE A 612 -12.83 -13.46 16.69
N VAL A 613 -13.35 -12.78 17.71
CA VAL A 613 -13.26 -11.32 17.82
C VAL A 613 -12.06 -10.93 18.69
N LEU A 614 -11.89 -11.61 19.82
CA LEU A 614 -10.84 -11.30 20.80
C LEU A 614 -9.50 -12.00 20.54
N SER A 615 -9.45 -12.91 19.57
CA SER A 615 -8.23 -13.60 19.13
C SER A 615 -7.41 -12.81 18.10
N ARG A 616 -7.90 -11.65 17.63
CA ARG A 616 -7.34 -10.81 16.54
C ARG A 616 -6.00 -10.07 16.84
N GLY A 617 -5.07 -10.72 17.52
CA GLY A 617 -3.75 -10.16 17.85
C GLY A 617 -3.77 -9.20 19.06
N ALA A 618 -2.59 -8.63 19.36
CA ALA A 618 -2.31 -7.88 20.58
C ALA A 618 -2.82 -6.42 20.59
N ASP A 619 -3.42 -5.93 19.48
CA ASP A 619 -3.87 -4.55 19.32
C ASP A 619 -5.29 -4.34 19.89
N PRO A 620 -5.47 -3.56 20.98
CA PRO A 620 -6.78 -3.29 21.57
C PRO A 620 -7.75 -2.59 20.62
N ARG A 621 -7.28 -1.74 19.70
CA ARG A 621 -8.13 -0.98 18.78
C ARG A 621 -8.86 -1.91 17.79
N ARG A 622 -8.17 -2.96 17.32
CA ARG A 622 -8.76 -3.98 16.43
C ARG A 622 -9.81 -4.84 17.14
N ARG A 623 -9.56 -5.21 18.41
CA ARG A 623 -10.53 -5.93 19.25
C ARG A 623 -11.78 -5.10 19.51
N LEU A 624 -11.60 -3.81 19.83
CA LEU A 624 -12.69 -2.85 20.03
C LEU A 624 -13.55 -2.70 18.76
N ALA A 625 -12.91 -2.50 17.60
CA ALA A 625 -13.61 -2.42 16.32
C ALA A 625 -14.33 -3.73 15.94
N GLY A 626 -13.76 -4.88 16.31
CA GLY A 626 -14.39 -6.19 16.13
C GLY A 626 -15.66 -6.36 16.97
N LEU A 627 -15.61 -6.00 18.25
CA LEU A 627 -16.76 -6.03 19.15
C LEU A 627 -17.85 -5.05 18.72
N LEU A 628 -17.47 -3.84 18.31
CA LEU A 628 -18.40 -2.84 17.79
C LEU A 628 -19.12 -3.36 16.53
N ARG A 629 -18.40 -4.03 15.62
CA ARG A 629 -19.02 -4.68 14.45
C ARG A 629 -19.99 -5.80 14.85
N ALA A 630 -19.61 -6.66 15.79
CA ALA A 630 -20.48 -7.72 16.30
C ALA A 630 -21.76 -7.15 16.94
N ALA A 631 -21.64 -6.10 17.75
CA ALA A 631 -22.77 -5.39 18.33
C ALA A 631 -23.69 -4.78 17.26
N ARG A 632 -23.11 -4.07 16.27
CA ARG A 632 -23.88 -3.48 15.15
C ARG A 632 -24.62 -4.54 14.33
N ARG A 633 -24.01 -5.70 14.06
CA ARG A 633 -24.64 -6.79 13.29
C ARG A 633 -25.88 -7.39 13.96
N VAL A 634 -26.00 -7.28 15.29
CA VAL A 634 -27.19 -7.72 16.03
C VAL A 634 -28.16 -6.56 16.26
N ALA A 635 -27.65 -5.41 16.73
CA ALA A 635 -28.48 -4.27 17.11
C ALA A 635 -29.18 -3.64 15.91
N VAL A 636 -28.47 -3.37 14.80
CA VAL A 636 -29.06 -2.69 13.63
C VAL A 636 -30.26 -3.42 13.03
N PRO A 637 -30.18 -4.72 12.66
CA PRO A 637 -31.35 -5.42 12.12
C PRO A 637 -32.49 -5.52 13.14
N SER A 638 -32.17 -5.67 14.43
CA SER A 638 -33.17 -5.78 15.49
C SER A 638 -33.93 -4.48 15.68
N VAL A 639 -33.23 -3.34 15.81
CA VAL A 639 -33.83 -2.01 15.92
C VAL A 639 -34.63 -1.66 14.66
N ALA A 640 -34.11 -2.00 13.47
CA ALA A 640 -34.82 -1.76 12.21
C ALA A 640 -36.14 -2.56 12.13
N TYR A 641 -36.10 -3.85 12.49
CA TYR A 641 -37.29 -4.70 12.52
C TYR A 641 -38.30 -4.25 13.58
N LEU A 642 -37.85 -3.98 14.80
CA LEU A 642 -38.71 -3.52 15.90
C LEU A 642 -39.30 -2.13 15.60
N GLY A 643 -38.54 -1.24 14.97
CA GLY A 643 -39.02 0.06 14.51
C GLY A 643 -40.09 -0.07 13.43
N ALA A 644 -39.87 -0.92 12.43
CA ALA A 644 -40.89 -1.22 11.42
C ALA A 644 -42.16 -1.83 12.06
N LEU A 645 -42.00 -2.74 13.01
CA LEU A 645 -43.10 -3.34 13.75
C LEU A 645 -43.85 -2.32 14.62
N ALA A 646 -43.13 -1.36 15.22
CA ALA A 646 -43.74 -0.27 15.99
C ALA A 646 -44.57 0.66 15.11
N VAL A 647 -44.10 0.95 13.89
CA VAL A 647 -44.81 1.78 12.90
C VAL A 647 -46.04 1.08 12.34
N VAL A 648 -45.95 -0.22 12.03
CA VAL A 648 -47.05 -0.98 11.41
C VAL A 648 -48.08 -1.46 12.44
N GLY A 649 -47.61 -1.93 13.60
CA GLY A 649 -48.43 -2.63 14.58
C GLY A 649 -48.94 -1.79 15.74
N GLY A 650 -48.34 -0.62 16.02
CA GLY A 650 -48.72 0.27 17.12
C GLY A 650 -48.74 -0.42 18.49
N GLY A 651 -47.63 -0.40 19.24
CA GLY A 651 -47.62 -1.01 20.58
C GLY A 651 -46.28 -1.42 21.17
N LEU A 652 -45.16 -1.09 20.53
CA LEU A 652 -43.83 -1.24 21.12
C LEU A 652 -43.39 0.09 21.71
N ALA A 653 -42.99 0.07 22.98
CA ALA A 653 -42.41 1.24 23.62
C ALA A 653 -41.06 1.60 22.96
N TRP A 654 -40.71 2.89 22.98
CA TRP A 654 -39.47 3.36 22.38
C TRP A 654 -38.24 2.65 22.97
N HIS A 655 -38.25 2.37 24.27
CA HIS A 655 -37.15 1.68 24.96
C HIS A 655 -37.00 0.23 24.50
N THR A 656 -38.07 -0.45 24.09
CA THR A 656 -38.00 -1.80 23.50
C THR A 656 -37.45 -1.77 22.08
N VAL A 657 -37.83 -0.74 21.30
CA VAL A 657 -37.29 -0.52 19.95
C VAL A 657 -35.79 -0.22 20.00
N THR A 658 -35.34 0.58 20.96
CA THR A 658 -33.92 0.95 21.13
C THR A 658 -33.10 -0.08 21.90
N LEU A 659 -33.70 -1.18 22.36
CA LEU A 659 -33.04 -2.22 23.17
C LEU A 659 -32.45 -1.65 24.49
N THR A 660 -33.25 -0.84 25.20
CA THR A 660 -32.85 -0.18 26.44
C THR A 660 -33.89 -0.33 27.56
N THR A 661 -34.71 -1.38 27.50
CA THR A 661 -35.77 -1.69 28.48
C THR A 661 -35.22 -1.94 29.89
N ALA A 662 -34.01 -2.47 30.02
CA ALA A 662 -33.36 -2.74 31.30
C ALA A 662 -33.03 -1.44 32.06
N TRP A 663 -32.81 -0.33 31.35
CA TRP A 663 -32.49 0.96 31.97
C TRP A 663 -33.68 1.91 32.07
N PHE A 664 -34.61 1.85 31.10
CA PHE A 664 -35.70 2.81 30.99
C PHE A 664 -37.11 2.19 30.97
N GLY A 665 -37.20 0.85 31.06
CA GLY A 665 -38.47 0.13 31.10
C GLY A 665 -39.05 0.03 32.51
N PRO A 666 -40.34 -0.32 32.63
CA PRO A 666 -41.03 -0.42 33.92
C PRO A 666 -40.45 -1.55 34.82
N GLU A 667 -40.53 -1.37 36.14
CA GLU A 667 -39.91 -2.26 37.15
C GLU A 667 -40.43 -3.70 37.12
N GLY A 668 -41.64 -3.93 36.60
CA GLY A 668 -42.17 -5.25 36.27
C GLY A 668 -42.30 -5.42 34.77
N TRP A 669 -41.45 -6.24 34.15
CA TRP A 669 -41.52 -6.53 32.71
C TRP A 669 -42.80 -7.33 32.40
N VAL A 670 -43.90 -6.66 32.04
CA VAL A 670 -45.12 -7.28 31.52
C VAL A 670 -45.02 -7.39 29.99
N ALA A 671 -45.66 -8.38 29.37
CA ALA A 671 -45.73 -8.42 27.90
C ALA A 671 -46.35 -7.10 27.37
N PRO A 672 -45.79 -6.47 26.32
CA PRO A 672 -44.83 -7.00 25.35
C PRO A 672 -43.33 -6.75 25.68
N ASP A 673 -42.99 -6.06 26.76
CA ASP A 673 -41.64 -5.51 27.00
C ASP A 673 -40.57 -6.60 27.19
N TRP A 674 -40.95 -7.80 27.65
CA TRP A 674 -40.01 -8.91 27.78
C TRP A 674 -39.78 -9.73 26.51
N ARG A 675 -40.59 -9.56 25.45
CA ARG A 675 -40.57 -10.47 24.29
C ARG A 675 -39.21 -10.54 23.57
N TYR A 676 -38.43 -9.46 23.64
CA TYR A 676 -37.14 -9.32 22.97
C TYR A 676 -35.94 -9.20 23.93
N TRP A 677 -36.14 -9.57 25.19
CA TRP A 677 -35.14 -9.44 26.25
C TRP A 677 -33.78 -10.02 25.88
N PHE A 678 -33.76 -11.14 25.17
CA PHE A 678 -32.53 -11.86 24.87
C PHE A 678 -31.62 -11.03 23.96
N VAL A 679 -32.19 -10.36 22.95
CA VAL A 679 -31.42 -9.52 22.01
C VAL A 679 -30.90 -8.29 22.73
N GLU A 680 -31.72 -7.70 23.61
CA GLU A 680 -31.30 -6.59 24.45
C GLU A 680 -30.14 -6.97 25.39
N ALA A 681 -30.31 -8.04 26.16
CA ALA A 681 -29.26 -8.55 27.05
C ALA A 681 -27.99 -8.94 26.29
N LEU A 682 -28.13 -9.50 25.08
CA LEU A 682 -27.01 -9.84 24.20
C LEU A 682 -26.24 -8.58 23.76
N VAL A 683 -26.93 -7.54 23.31
CA VAL A 683 -26.30 -6.26 22.94
C VAL A 683 -25.64 -5.64 24.17
N ALA A 684 -26.28 -5.67 25.33
CA ALA A 684 -25.71 -5.20 26.58
C ALA A 684 -24.44 -5.99 26.97
N CYS A 685 -24.44 -7.32 26.86
CA CYS A 685 -23.22 -8.13 27.08
C CYS A 685 -22.10 -7.75 26.10
N LEU A 686 -22.40 -7.47 24.84
CA LEU A 686 -21.40 -7.01 23.85
C LEU A 686 -20.85 -5.61 24.20
N VAL A 687 -21.68 -4.72 24.75
CA VAL A 687 -21.25 -3.41 25.26
C VAL A 687 -20.39 -3.56 26.52
N VAL A 688 -20.75 -4.46 27.45
CA VAL A 688 -19.91 -4.78 28.61
C VAL A 688 -18.57 -5.35 28.16
N ALA A 689 -18.55 -6.27 27.18
CA ALA A 689 -17.31 -6.79 26.60
C ALA A 689 -16.47 -5.68 25.94
N LEU A 690 -17.12 -4.70 25.29
CA LEU A 690 -16.47 -3.52 24.72
C LEU A 690 -15.81 -2.67 25.81
N ALA A 691 -16.53 -2.41 26.91
CA ALA A 691 -16.02 -1.67 28.07
C ALA A 691 -14.87 -2.40 28.75
N VAL A 692 -14.99 -3.71 28.98
CA VAL A 692 -13.90 -4.55 29.52
C VAL A 692 -12.67 -4.46 28.62
N THR A 693 -12.83 -4.59 27.31
CA THR A 693 -11.72 -4.49 26.33
C THR A 693 -11.12 -3.08 26.26
N ALA A 694 -11.94 -2.04 26.44
CA ALA A 694 -11.46 -0.67 26.53
C ALA A 694 -10.63 -0.46 27.81
N VAL A 695 -11.07 -1.00 28.95
CA VAL A 695 -10.32 -0.90 30.22
C VAL A 695 -9.02 -1.73 30.19
N THR A 696 -8.97 -2.82 29.43
CA THR A 696 -7.71 -3.55 29.20
C THR A 696 -6.72 -2.79 28.30
N THR A 697 -6.99 -1.55 27.88
CA THR A 697 -5.94 -0.65 27.38
C THR A 697 -5.03 -0.12 28.49
N TRP A 698 -5.40 -0.29 29.76
CA TRP A 698 -4.56 0.05 30.91
C TRP A 698 -3.46 -1.00 31.11
N ALA A 699 -2.20 -0.56 31.29
CA ALA A 699 -1.03 -1.41 31.20
C ALA A 699 -0.96 -2.62 32.18
N PRO A 700 -1.44 -2.52 33.44
CA PRO A 700 -1.48 -3.66 34.36
C PRO A 700 -2.49 -4.73 33.93
N LEU A 701 -3.72 -4.31 33.58
CA LEU A 701 -4.77 -5.23 33.14
C LEU A 701 -4.45 -5.89 31.80
N ARG A 702 -3.84 -5.15 30.87
CA ARG A 702 -3.34 -5.69 29.59
C ARG A 702 -2.32 -6.80 29.79
N ARG A 703 -1.35 -6.59 30.70
CA ARG A 703 -0.33 -7.58 31.02
C ARG A 703 -0.97 -8.84 31.62
N TRP A 704 -1.88 -8.66 32.57
CA TRP A 704 -2.58 -9.78 33.20
C TRP A 704 -3.45 -10.58 32.22
N GLU A 705 -4.22 -9.91 31.34
CA GLU A 705 -5.01 -10.58 30.29
C GLU A 705 -4.13 -11.38 29.33
N ARG A 706 -2.96 -10.83 28.96
CA ARG A 706 -2.01 -11.48 28.05
C ARG A 706 -1.34 -12.69 28.68
N ASP A 707 -0.87 -12.54 29.92
CA ASP A 707 -0.06 -13.56 30.61
C ASP A 707 -0.97 -14.67 31.20
N HIS A 708 -2.21 -14.34 31.56
CA HIS A 708 -3.18 -15.27 32.15
C HIS A 708 -4.57 -15.19 31.46
N PRO A 709 -4.69 -15.50 30.16
CA PRO A 709 -5.94 -15.33 29.41
C PRO A 709 -7.11 -16.17 29.92
N PHE A 710 -6.82 -17.34 30.50
CA PHE A 710 -7.85 -18.17 31.15
C PHE A 710 -8.25 -17.62 32.52
N GLY A 711 -7.28 -17.20 33.33
CA GLY A 711 -7.54 -16.62 34.66
C GLY A 711 -8.34 -15.32 34.56
N PHE A 712 -8.03 -14.49 33.57
CA PHE A 712 -8.80 -13.29 33.25
C PHE A 712 -10.27 -13.61 32.94
N ALA A 713 -10.53 -14.59 32.07
CA ALA A 713 -11.90 -14.98 31.72
C ALA A 713 -12.67 -15.58 32.91
N VAL A 714 -12.01 -16.38 33.77
CA VAL A 714 -12.60 -16.89 35.01
C VAL A 714 -12.93 -15.75 35.97
N ALA A 715 -12.06 -14.75 36.09
CA ALA A 715 -12.35 -13.58 36.94
C ALA A 715 -13.57 -12.81 36.44
N LEU A 716 -13.77 -12.66 35.12
CA LEU A 716 -14.99 -12.06 34.58
C LEU A 716 -16.26 -12.84 34.94
N VAL A 717 -16.17 -14.18 35.00
CA VAL A 717 -17.28 -15.03 35.49
C VAL A 717 -17.56 -14.72 36.95
N LEU A 718 -16.52 -14.68 37.78
CA LEU A 718 -16.64 -14.41 39.23
C LEU A 718 -17.17 -13.00 39.52
N VAL A 719 -16.83 -12.00 38.71
CA VAL A 719 -17.38 -10.64 38.82
C VAL A 719 -18.89 -10.61 38.58
N GLY A 720 -19.43 -11.51 37.74
CA GLY A 720 -20.87 -11.66 37.51
C GLY A 720 -21.59 -12.52 38.56
N MET A 721 -20.88 -13.18 39.48
CA MET A 721 -21.49 -14.09 40.46
C MET A 721 -22.29 -13.38 41.56
N PRO A 722 -21.89 -12.22 42.12
CA PRO A 722 -22.64 -11.57 43.19
C PRO A 722 -24.06 -11.17 42.81
N THR A 723 -24.29 -10.73 41.58
CA THR A 723 -25.64 -10.43 41.05
C THR A 723 -26.40 -11.71 40.76
N HIS A 724 -25.74 -12.74 40.21
CA HIS A 724 -26.31 -14.07 39.97
C HIS A 724 -26.77 -14.78 41.25
N LEU A 725 -25.99 -14.69 42.34
CA LEU A 725 -26.29 -15.29 43.65
C LEU A 725 -27.19 -14.40 44.52
N GLU A 726 -27.71 -13.28 43.98
CA GLU A 726 -28.52 -12.30 44.70
C GLU A 726 -27.85 -11.71 45.96
N LEU A 727 -26.50 -11.78 46.05
CA LEU A 727 -25.72 -11.15 47.12
C LEU A 727 -25.75 -9.62 47.00
N ILE A 728 -25.93 -9.10 45.78
CA ILE A 728 -26.11 -7.68 45.48
C ILE A 728 -27.44 -7.53 44.74
N VAL A 729 -28.47 -7.11 45.47
CA VAL A 729 -29.83 -6.90 44.94
C VAL A 729 -29.95 -5.45 44.46
N TRP A 730 -30.04 -5.25 43.14
CA TRP A 730 -30.24 -3.91 42.55
C TRP A 730 -31.72 -3.53 42.43
N HIS A 731 -32.63 -4.51 42.40
CA HIS A 731 -34.08 -4.31 42.23
C HIS A 731 -34.86 -5.38 43.01
N GLU A 732 -36.08 -5.07 43.43
CA GLU A 732 -36.91 -5.92 44.34
C GLU A 732 -37.25 -7.33 43.83
N ARG A 733 -37.01 -7.65 42.55
CA ARG A 733 -37.16 -9.01 41.99
C ARG A 733 -36.02 -9.37 41.05
N ALA A 734 -35.50 -10.59 41.18
CA ALA A 734 -34.52 -11.16 40.25
C ALA A 734 -35.15 -11.38 38.87
N ILE A 735 -34.85 -10.48 37.95
CA ILE A 735 -35.30 -10.56 36.57
C ILE A 735 -34.18 -11.20 35.76
N PHE A 736 -34.26 -12.52 35.55
CA PHE A 736 -33.33 -13.33 34.73
C PHE A 736 -33.20 -12.88 33.25
N HIS A 737 -33.88 -11.80 32.88
CA HIS A 737 -33.88 -11.18 31.55
C HIS A 737 -32.92 -10.00 31.43
N ARG A 738 -32.30 -9.56 32.54
CA ARG A 738 -31.39 -8.41 32.57
C ARG A 738 -29.93 -8.83 32.48
N VAL A 739 -29.09 -7.93 31.95
CA VAL A 739 -27.68 -8.20 31.65
C VAL A 739 -26.88 -8.58 32.89
N GLU A 740 -27.15 -7.97 34.04
CA GLU A 740 -26.49 -8.22 35.32
C GLU A 740 -26.68 -9.65 35.83
N TYR A 741 -27.77 -10.33 35.46
CA TYR A 741 -28.06 -11.71 35.85
C TYR A 741 -27.57 -12.74 34.81
N VAL A 742 -27.37 -12.34 33.55
CA VAL A 742 -26.95 -13.28 32.47
C VAL A 742 -25.53 -13.08 31.98
N TRP A 743 -24.85 -12.00 32.40
CA TRP A 743 -23.45 -11.72 32.04
C TRP A 743 -22.52 -12.90 32.35
N TRP A 744 -22.74 -13.59 33.47
CA TRP A 744 -21.91 -14.73 33.87
C TRP A 744 -21.94 -15.85 32.81
N LEU A 745 -23.05 -16.06 32.10
CA LEU A 745 -23.16 -17.04 31.02
C LEU A 745 -22.28 -16.65 29.82
N PHE A 746 -22.30 -15.36 29.45
CA PHE A 746 -21.44 -14.83 28.39
C PHE A 746 -19.95 -14.96 28.76
N ALA A 747 -19.58 -14.57 29.98
CA ALA A 747 -18.22 -14.71 30.50
C ALA A 747 -17.79 -16.18 30.61
N LEU A 748 -18.71 -17.09 30.97
CA LEU A 748 -18.46 -18.52 31.05
C LEU A 748 -18.16 -19.11 29.67
N GLY A 749 -18.91 -18.67 28.66
CA GLY A 749 -18.62 -18.96 27.26
C GLY A 749 -17.20 -18.54 26.86
N TRP A 750 -16.80 -17.33 27.25
CA TRP A 750 -15.42 -16.84 27.04
C TRP A 750 -14.39 -17.74 27.76
N ALA A 751 -14.63 -18.08 29.03
CA ALA A 751 -13.75 -18.98 29.79
C ALA A 751 -13.64 -20.37 29.14
N ALA A 752 -14.75 -20.93 28.67
CA ALA A 752 -14.79 -22.20 27.94
C ALA A 752 -13.96 -22.16 26.65
N ALA A 753 -13.96 -21.05 25.92
CA ALA A 753 -13.12 -20.88 24.72
C ALA A 753 -11.61 -20.88 25.03
N ARG A 754 -11.22 -20.43 26.23
CA ARG A 754 -9.81 -20.39 26.70
C ARG A 754 -9.37 -21.66 27.43
N ALA A 755 -10.29 -22.59 27.71
CA ALA A 755 -10.03 -23.86 28.37
C ALA A 755 -9.43 -24.91 27.41
N VAL A 756 -8.14 -24.78 27.12
CA VAL A 756 -7.44 -25.63 26.15
C VAL A 756 -7.08 -27.02 26.69
N ASP A 757 -6.82 -27.15 27.99
CA ASP A 757 -6.45 -28.40 28.66
C ASP A 757 -7.54 -28.94 29.60
N ALA A 758 -7.43 -30.23 29.97
CA ALA A 758 -8.42 -30.93 30.79
C ALA A 758 -8.61 -30.31 32.18
N ARG A 759 -7.54 -29.78 32.81
CA ARG A 759 -7.63 -29.16 34.14
C ARG A 759 -8.47 -27.88 34.07
N ARG A 760 -8.20 -27.02 33.07
CA ARG A 760 -9.00 -25.80 32.84
C ARG A 760 -10.46 -26.12 32.50
N ARG A 761 -10.72 -27.18 31.73
CA ARG A 761 -12.09 -27.64 31.44
C ARG A 761 -12.82 -28.15 32.68
N LEU A 762 -12.13 -28.84 33.59
CA LEU A 762 -12.70 -29.25 34.88
C LEU A 762 -13.07 -28.03 35.74
N VAL A 763 -12.22 -26.99 35.77
CA VAL A 763 -12.54 -25.72 36.46
C VAL A 763 -13.80 -25.08 35.89
N VAL A 764 -13.91 -24.94 34.57
CA VAL A 764 -15.11 -24.38 33.93
C VAL A 764 -16.33 -25.27 34.18
N SER A 765 -16.18 -26.59 34.18
CA SER A 765 -17.27 -27.53 34.50
C SER A 765 -17.74 -27.38 35.95
N GLY A 766 -16.82 -27.16 36.89
CA GLY A 766 -17.15 -26.85 38.28
C GLY A 766 -17.95 -25.56 38.39
N LEU A 767 -17.55 -24.50 37.67
CA LEU A 767 -18.32 -23.24 37.59
C LEU A 767 -19.71 -23.44 36.97
N VAL A 768 -19.83 -24.26 35.92
CA VAL A 768 -21.12 -24.60 35.30
C VAL A 768 -22.04 -25.30 36.30
N LEU A 769 -21.54 -26.28 37.05
CA LEU A 769 -22.33 -27.03 38.03
C LEU A 769 -22.72 -26.16 39.22
N PHE A 770 -21.77 -25.39 39.76
CA PHE A 770 -22.02 -24.49 40.88
C PHE A 770 -23.01 -23.38 40.51
N ALA A 771 -22.70 -22.56 39.50
CA ALA A 771 -23.55 -21.44 39.11
C ALA A 771 -24.89 -21.91 38.53
N GLY A 772 -24.88 -22.99 37.74
CA GLY A 772 -26.07 -23.49 37.08
C GLY A 772 -27.13 -24.01 38.05
N THR A 773 -26.73 -24.72 39.11
CA THR A 773 -27.68 -25.26 40.11
C THR A 773 -28.38 -24.18 40.94
N GLN A 774 -27.76 -23.00 41.06
CA GLN A 774 -28.33 -21.87 41.81
C GLN A 774 -29.14 -20.91 40.92
N PHE A 775 -29.23 -21.15 39.60
CA PHE A 775 -29.78 -20.16 38.68
C PHE A 775 -31.30 -20.23 38.46
N PHE A 776 -31.88 -21.42 38.51
CA PHE A 776 -33.32 -21.60 38.33
C PHE A 776 -33.88 -22.53 39.40
N ASP A 777 -35.07 -22.19 39.89
CA ASP A 777 -35.86 -23.04 40.79
C ASP A 777 -36.40 -24.31 40.10
N SER A 778 -36.33 -24.39 38.77
CA SER A 778 -36.84 -25.51 37.98
C SER A 778 -35.74 -26.51 37.63
N PRO A 779 -35.76 -27.74 38.18
CA PRO A 779 -34.72 -28.74 37.94
C PRO A 779 -34.54 -29.08 36.45
N ALA A 780 -35.64 -29.19 35.70
CA ALA A 780 -35.60 -29.50 34.27
C ALA A 780 -34.89 -28.39 33.45
N ARG A 781 -35.17 -27.12 33.78
CA ARG A 781 -34.55 -25.95 33.13
C ARG A 781 -33.06 -25.88 33.47
N THR A 782 -32.70 -26.13 34.73
CA THR A 782 -31.32 -26.16 35.23
C THR A 782 -30.49 -27.22 34.52
N TRP A 783 -30.97 -28.47 34.47
CA TRP A 783 -30.22 -29.56 33.84
C TRP A 783 -30.09 -29.41 32.33
N THR A 784 -31.10 -28.84 31.65
CA THR A 784 -31.02 -28.53 30.22
C THR A 784 -29.89 -27.52 29.94
N MET A 785 -29.79 -26.48 30.76
CA MET A 785 -28.72 -25.48 30.66
C MET A 785 -27.35 -26.09 30.92
N ILE A 786 -27.20 -26.82 32.04
CA ILE A 786 -25.93 -27.47 32.41
C ILE A 786 -25.47 -28.43 31.33
N ALA A 787 -26.36 -29.26 30.79
CA ALA A 787 -26.03 -30.20 29.71
C ALA A 787 -25.50 -29.47 28.46
N GLY A 788 -26.16 -28.39 28.04
CA GLY A 788 -25.71 -27.57 26.91
C GLY A 788 -24.35 -26.91 27.15
N LEU A 789 -24.11 -26.39 28.36
CA LEU A 789 -22.84 -25.76 28.72
C LEU A 789 -21.69 -26.76 28.84
N LEU A 790 -21.92 -27.93 29.45
CA LEU A 790 -20.92 -29.00 29.53
C LEU A 790 -20.60 -29.56 28.14
N LEU A 791 -21.60 -29.68 27.26
CA LEU A 791 -21.36 -30.06 25.87
C LEU A 791 -20.45 -29.04 25.17
N LEU A 792 -20.68 -27.73 25.37
CA LEU A 792 -19.81 -26.67 24.83
C LEU A 792 -18.37 -26.72 25.37
N VAL A 793 -18.18 -27.14 26.62
CA VAL A 793 -16.85 -27.24 27.26
C VAL A 793 -16.07 -28.47 26.77
N TRP A 794 -16.73 -29.62 26.65
CA TRP A 794 -16.05 -30.90 26.41
C TRP A 794 -16.05 -31.35 24.96
N ALA A 795 -17.12 -31.07 24.21
CA ALA A 795 -17.23 -31.41 22.80
C ALA A 795 -17.01 -30.16 21.95
N ARG A 796 -15.88 -30.06 21.24
CA ARG A 796 -15.66 -29.00 20.24
C ARG A 796 -16.42 -29.25 18.94
N GLN A 797 -16.57 -30.52 18.58
CA GLN A 797 -17.28 -30.96 17.38
C GLN A 797 -18.19 -32.14 17.74
N VAL A 798 -19.35 -32.23 17.09
CA VAL A 798 -20.31 -33.33 17.22
C VAL A 798 -20.49 -33.98 15.86
N ARG A 799 -20.61 -35.31 15.86
CA ARG A 799 -20.88 -36.10 14.64
C ARG A 799 -22.39 -36.21 14.43
N VAL A 800 -22.88 -35.76 13.28
CA VAL A 800 -24.30 -35.83 12.90
C VAL A 800 -24.50 -36.35 11.48
N PRO A 801 -25.65 -36.97 11.17
CA PRO A 801 -25.92 -37.44 9.81
C PRO A 801 -25.83 -36.31 8.79
N ALA A 802 -25.19 -36.58 7.64
CA ALA A 802 -24.98 -35.59 6.58
C ALA A 802 -26.28 -34.92 6.11
N ALA A 803 -27.41 -35.63 6.14
CA ALA A 803 -28.72 -35.11 5.77
C ALA A 803 -29.24 -33.99 6.71
N VAL A 804 -28.77 -33.95 7.95
CA VAL A 804 -29.22 -32.99 8.98
C VAL A 804 -28.41 -31.69 8.94
N VAL A 805 -27.19 -31.73 8.39
CA VAL A 805 -26.25 -30.58 8.36
C VAL A 805 -26.86 -29.34 7.69
N PRO A 806 -27.48 -29.40 6.48
CA PRO A 806 -28.05 -28.22 5.85
C PRO A 806 -29.17 -27.57 6.67
N LEU A 807 -29.98 -28.39 7.35
CA LEU A 807 -31.06 -27.92 8.20
C LEU A 807 -30.50 -27.19 9.43
N VAL A 808 -29.56 -27.82 10.15
CA VAL A 808 -28.92 -27.23 11.33
C VAL A 808 -28.19 -25.93 10.99
N ALA A 809 -27.45 -25.92 9.87
CA ALA A 809 -26.78 -24.74 9.35
C ALA A 809 -27.74 -23.58 9.09
N THR A 810 -28.83 -23.86 8.37
CA THR A 810 -29.83 -22.85 8.01
C THR A 810 -30.50 -22.26 9.24
N LEU A 811 -30.91 -23.12 10.19
CA LEU A 811 -31.53 -22.68 11.45
C LEU A 811 -30.56 -21.88 12.31
N ALA A 812 -29.28 -22.27 12.35
CA ALA A 812 -28.26 -21.55 13.10
C ALA A 812 -27.92 -20.18 12.47
N SER A 813 -27.86 -20.06 11.14
CA SER A 813 -27.64 -18.77 10.46
C SER A 813 -28.83 -17.83 10.59
N ALA A 814 -30.05 -18.36 10.49
CA ALA A 814 -31.28 -17.57 10.60
C ALA A 814 -31.75 -17.32 12.05
N SER A 815 -31.01 -17.77 13.07
CA SER A 815 -31.52 -17.84 14.45
C SER A 815 -31.97 -16.47 15.00
N LEU A 816 -31.29 -15.37 14.62
CA LEU A 816 -31.70 -14.02 15.01
C LEU A 816 -33.06 -13.65 14.40
N TRP A 817 -33.25 -13.90 13.11
CA TRP A 817 -34.50 -13.57 12.42
C TRP A 817 -35.66 -14.47 12.84
N ILE A 818 -35.40 -15.75 13.11
CA ILE A 818 -36.38 -16.66 13.72
C ILE A 818 -36.80 -16.11 15.09
N TYR A 819 -35.84 -15.66 15.92
CA TYR A 819 -36.15 -15.07 17.22
C TYR A 819 -36.94 -13.75 17.08
N LEU A 820 -36.61 -12.88 16.13
CA LEU A 820 -37.31 -11.61 15.96
C LEU A 820 -38.74 -11.80 15.43
N THR A 821 -38.97 -12.75 14.53
CA THR A 821 -40.24 -12.89 13.80
C THR A 821 -41.24 -13.86 14.42
N HIS A 822 -40.80 -14.83 15.23
CA HIS A 822 -41.71 -15.88 15.71
C HIS A 822 -42.91 -15.34 16.49
N TRP A 823 -42.75 -14.24 17.26
CA TRP A 823 -43.84 -13.61 18.02
C TRP A 823 -44.99 -13.09 17.14
N GLN A 824 -44.76 -12.85 15.86
CA GLN A 824 -45.80 -12.43 14.91
C GLN A 824 -46.43 -13.63 14.18
N VAL A 825 -45.76 -14.79 14.20
CA VAL A 825 -46.13 -15.95 13.37
C VAL A 825 -46.85 -17.02 14.18
N TYR A 826 -46.36 -17.33 15.38
CA TYR A 826 -46.90 -18.44 16.16
C TYR A 826 -48.29 -18.18 16.80
N PRO A 827 -48.62 -16.98 17.34
CA PRO A 827 -49.88 -16.77 18.06
C PRO A 827 -51.16 -17.10 17.26
N PRO A 828 -51.28 -16.79 15.96
CA PRO A 828 -52.46 -17.19 15.18
C PRO A 828 -52.52 -18.69 14.86
N LEU A 829 -51.39 -19.41 14.98
CA LEU A 829 -51.26 -20.81 14.55
C LEU A 829 -51.25 -21.81 15.71
N GLU A 830 -50.87 -21.40 16.92
CA GLU A 830 -50.75 -22.30 18.07
C GLU A 830 -52.06 -22.99 18.44
N ALA A 831 -53.19 -22.28 18.28
CA ALA A 831 -54.53 -22.81 18.53
C ALA A 831 -54.93 -23.90 17.54
N THR A 832 -54.33 -23.91 16.33
CA THR A 832 -54.63 -24.90 15.29
C THR A 832 -53.67 -26.08 15.35
N SER A 833 -52.36 -25.81 15.45
CA SER A 833 -51.33 -26.84 15.60
C SER A 833 -50.02 -26.23 16.10
N PRO A 834 -49.56 -26.59 17.32
CA PRO A 834 -48.25 -26.19 17.84
C PRO A 834 -47.10 -26.55 16.90
N ALA A 835 -47.17 -27.71 16.24
CA ALA A 835 -46.14 -28.14 15.29
C ALA A 835 -46.09 -27.25 14.05
N LEU A 836 -47.26 -26.89 13.49
CA LEU A 836 -47.35 -25.97 12.36
C LEU A 836 -46.83 -24.58 12.74
N ALA A 837 -47.15 -24.10 13.95
CA ALA A 837 -46.69 -22.81 14.47
C ALA A 837 -45.15 -22.73 14.56
N VAL A 838 -44.50 -23.79 15.02
CA VAL A 838 -43.02 -23.88 15.06
C VAL A 838 -42.42 -23.89 13.66
N VAL A 839 -42.94 -24.74 12.77
CA VAL A 839 -42.43 -24.85 11.39
C VAL A 839 -42.61 -23.52 10.64
N ALA A 840 -43.79 -22.89 10.74
CA ALA A 840 -44.07 -21.60 10.12
C ALA A 840 -43.13 -20.51 10.65
N SER A 841 -42.89 -20.46 11.96
CA SER A 841 -41.96 -19.50 12.58
C SER A 841 -40.53 -19.67 12.06
N CYS A 842 -40.06 -20.92 11.90
CA CYS A 842 -38.76 -21.19 11.31
C CYS A 842 -38.69 -20.78 9.84
N VAL A 843 -39.71 -21.11 9.04
CA VAL A 843 -39.77 -20.78 7.60
C VAL A 843 -39.78 -19.27 7.38
N VAL A 844 -40.62 -18.53 8.12
CA VAL A 844 -40.70 -17.07 8.03
C VAL A 844 -39.39 -16.43 8.48
N GLY A 845 -38.79 -16.90 9.58
CA GLY A 845 -37.50 -16.40 10.03
C GLY A 845 -36.37 -16.62 9.03
N VAL A 846 -36.33 -17.79 8.38
CA VAL A 846 -35.35 -18.08 7.30
C VAL A 846 -35.59 -17.21 6.08
N ALA A 847 -36.85 -16.97 5.69
CA ALA A 847 -37.18 -16.09 4.58
C ALA A 847 -36.77 -14.63 4.88
N ALA A 848 -37.10 -14.13 6.07
CA ALA A 848 -36.73 -12.78 6.51
C ALA A 848 -35.21 -12.59 6.54
N TRP A 849 -34.47 -13.60 7.01
CA TRP A 849 -33.00 -13.61 6.99
C TRP A 849 -32.45 -13.47 5.57
N ARG A 850 -32.95 -14.25 4.60
CA ARG A 850 -32.50 -14.17 3.20
C ARG A 850 -32.82 -12.82 2.55
N VAL A 851 -33.98 -12.24 2.85
CA VAL A 851 -34.37 -10.91 2.36
C VAL A 851 -33.44 -9.84 2.92
N TRP A 852 -33.14 -9.90 4.21
CA TRP A 852 -32.20 -8.96 4.83
C TRP A 852 -30.80 -9.07 4.23
N GLU A 853 -30.30 -10.29 4.01
CA GLU A 853 -28.96 -10.53 3.48
C GLU A 853 -28.82 -10.07 2.02
N THR A 854 -29.81 -10.35 1.19
CA THR A 854 -29.87 -9.89 -0.21
C THR A 854 -30.00 -8.36 -0.29
N GLY A 855 -30.84 -7.75 0.55
CA GLY A 855 -30.96 -6.29 0.65
C GLY A 855 -29.66 -5.62 1.11
N ALA A 856 -28.98 -6.18 2.10
CA ALA A 856 -27.69 -5.68 2.57
C ALA A 856 -26.61 -5.75 1.48
N ARG A 857 -26.56 -6.84 0.70
CA ARG A 857 -25.66 -6.97 -0.47
C ARG A 857 -25.98 -5.94 -1.56
N ALA A 858 -27.25 -5.77 -1.91
CA ALA A 858 -27.68 -4.81 -2.95
C ALA A 858 -27.40 -3.34 -2.55
N VAL A 859 -27.51 -2.99 -1.27
CA VAL A 859 -27.14 -1.66 -0.77
C VAL A 859 -25.62 -1.44 -0.83
N HIS A 860 -24.84 -2.48 -0.50
CA HIS A 860 -23.38 -2.44 -0.61
C HIS A 860 -22.92 -2.28 -2.07
N GLU A 861 -23.50 -3.05 -3.01
CA GLU A 861 -23.23 -2.94 -4.45
C GLU A 861 -23.67 -1.59 -5.04
N ARG A 862 -24.81 -1.03 -4.60
CA ARG A 862 -25.28 0.28 -5.06
C ARG A 862 -24.47 1.45 -4.50
N SER A 863 -23.86 1.30 -3.31
CA SER A 863 -22.96 2.31 -2.75
C SER A 863 -21.61 2.41 -3.47
N LEU A 864 -21.33 1.47 -4.38
CA LEU A 864 -20.16 1.45 -5.26
C LEU A 864 -20.45 2.00 -6.67
N ILE A 865 -21.69 2.44 -6.96
CA ILE A 865 -22.05 3.04 -8.25
C ILE A 865 -21.99 4.58 -8.14
N PRO A 866 -21.12 5.28 -8.88
CA PRO A 866 -21.02 6.74 -8.83
C PRO A 866 -22.32 7.44 -9.25
N ALA A 867 -22.65 8.53 -8.55
CA ALA A 867 -23.80 9.39 -8.84
C ALA A 867 -23.70 10.18 -10.17
N SER A 868 -22.67 9.97 -10.99
CA SER A 868 -22.42 10.72 -12.23
C SER A 868 -23.35 10.36 -13.40
N ARG A 869 -24.14 9.28 -13.32
CA ARG A 869 -25.05 8.86 -14.41
C ARG A 869 -26.46 9.47 -14.39
N LYS A 870 -26.81 10.32 -13.41
CA LYS A 870 -28.15 10.97 -13.38
C LYS A 870 -28.22 12.37 -13.99
N ALA A 871 -27.09 12.97 -14.40
CA ALA A 871 -27.04 14.34 -14.94
C ALA A 871 -27.06 14.43 -16.48
N HIS A 872 -27.18 13.32 -17.22
CA HIS A 872 -27.23 13.34 -18.70
C HIS A 872 -28.59 12.91 -19.29
N ALA A 873 -29.64 12.89 -18.48
CA ALA A 873 -31.00 12.59 -18.95
C ALA A 873 -32.01 13.73 -18.74
N ARG A 874 -31.58 14.88 -18.20
CA ARG A 874 -32.38 16.12 -18.10
C ARG A 874 -31.43 17.32 -18.16
N GLY A 875 -31.27 17.89 -19.35
CA GLY A 875 -30.44 19.06 -19.62
C GLY A 875 -30.39 19.29 -21.11
#